data_AF-A0A4Z1FY46-F1
#
_entry.id   AF-A0A4Z1FY46-F1
#
_cell.length_a   1.000
_cell.length_b   1.000
_cell.length_c   1.000
_cell.angle_alpha   90.00
_cell.angle_beta   90.00
_cell.angle_gamma   90.00
#
_symmetry.space_group_name_H-M   'P 1'
#
loop_
_entity.id
_entity.type
_entity.pdbx_description
1 polymer ?
#
loop_
_entity_poly.entity_id
_entity_poly.type
_entity_poly.pdbx_seq_one_letter_code
_entity_poly.pdbx_strand_id
1 'polypeptide(L)'
;MGQRHQLFVVAKINGRYRGLAAIHHQWLYGVTALEVCLNILKILQSPANRIALSHELRHATRLQEEGWSRKIGFAKVSVADIPFPFILTCLVVGAGLRAKDSYHARVHNLPFNLSFDGGDNNDGITVFDITELMQVRYCFVNLDSSDSDEEEGGAPPKPPAMTPLTGPQYLWGYYRKDDHSKQEKFKDLVKSFQALPLIDGRALHSAWPDSSWRIMVQDGGESEWNRVEQVVAEEFSGQKKSNSVDSEIPSLRASSLVKVLNSAIASSPSELPQILERASVLSDFYPAAKSKLYADPNDVSDSASARRILSSILRKENTIDLGPFELATEQILEVLEEASKGPIDVISLNFSGNLNIAESFLKEILIKFPRLETLYLLNTPQISLEKKIGLLRRTTIQLYDTELLALPFVDEGDTMMHDFKTFEPRVIPLYGYIKPAINQIIVMACCSTERVPRNTDGGLNIESMFEKGILLNGFGRDHFCIPFGEVNLKPSAFITGIAQYVHYVMNQQPYLDIGMMDPPALNIAKQLAMPHAFEDNENSFAVGTISDYFYRTPNDNWSLSHIGGWWKNYSKIAPGEWALALIGETDRFDGPMEECAKVRYAFVSAAPPTDTEDPTLDSYVPKFIIRDFRELLDSTIPDTSDQQQILKIWNRAVEPITPSLALKLSGRQEVESLMRALIYPVNDPGEFENSGLISSISID
;
A
#
# COMPACT_ATOMS: atom_id res chain seq x y z
N MET A 1 -4.02 18.37 21.70
CA MET A 1 -4.42 17.01 21.30
C MET A 1 -5.03 17.11 19.92
N GLY A 2 -4.60 16.29 18.97
CA GLY A 2 -5.08 16.39 17.58
C GLY A 2 -6.49 15.85 17.38
N GLN A 3 -7.13 16.24 16.27
CA GLN A 3 -8.35 15.58 15.78
C GLN A 3 -8.01 14.18 15.31
N ARG A 4 -8.88 13.22 15.62
CA ARG A 4 -8.69 11.80 15.42
C ARG A 4 -9.90 11.25 14.71
N HIS A 5 -9.68 10.62 13.58
CA HIS A 5 -10.72 10.02 12.76
C HIS A 5 -10.36 8.57 12.49
N GLN A 6 -11.32 7.66 12.65
CA GLN A 6 -11.09 6.24 12.42
C GLN A 6 -11.70 5.81 11.09
N LEU A 7 -11.06 4.86 10.43
CA LEU A 7 -11.54 4.29 9.18
C LEU A 7 -11.68 2.79 9.35
N PHE A 8 -12.82 2.25 8.93
CA PHE A 8 -13.18 0.84 9.06
C PHE A 8 -13.50 0.24 7.71
N VAL A 9 -13.06 -0.99 7.48
CA VAL A 9 -13.55 -1.83 6.39
C VAL A 9 -14.41 -2.94 6.99
N VAL A 10 -15.63 -3.10 6.48
CA VAL A 10 -16.59 -4.13 6.89
C VAL A 10 -17.03 -4.96 5.69
N ALA A 11 -17.56 -6.15 5.94
CA ALA A 11 -18.29 -6.93 4.95
C ALA A 11 -19.34 -7.82 5.61
N LYS A 12 -20.35 -8.23 4.85
CA LYS A 12 -21.34 -9.21 5.26
C LYS A 12 -20.79 -10.62 5.12
N ILE A 13 -20.33 -11.19 6.23
CA ILE A 13 -19.75 -12.53 6.32
C ILE A 13 -20.76 -13.46 6.99
N ASN A 14 -21.11 -14.57 6.32
CA ASN A 14 -22.07 -15.56 6.83
C ASN A 14 -23.40 -14.92 7.31
N GLY A 15 -23.87 -13.89 6.60
CA GLY A 15 -25.13 -13.21 6.90
C GLY A 15 -25.05 -12.02 7.88
N ARG A 16 -23.91 -11.78 8.52
CA ARG A 16 -23.71 -10.68 9.49
C ARG A 16 -22.57 -9.74 9.05
N TYR A 17 -22.71 -8.44 9.28
CA TYR A 17 -21.60 -7.51 9.05
C TYR A 17 -20.50 -7.69 10.09
N ARG A 18 -19.25 -7.76 9.63
CA ARG A 18 -18.05 -7.92 10.46
C ARG A 18 -17.00 -6.88 10.06
N GLY A 19 -16.26 -6.36 11.03
CA GLY A 19 -15.07 -5.55 10.80
C GLY A 19 -13.92 -6.43 10.28
N LEU A 20 -13.23 -5.96 9.24
CA LEU A 20 -12.13 -6.66 8.58
C LEU A 20 -10.81 -5.90 8.70
N ALA A 21 -10.85 -4.59 8.80
CA ALA A 21 -9.68 -3.77 9.12
C ALA A 21 -10.14 -2.46 9.76
N ALA A 22 -9.29 -1.92 10.62
CA ALA A 22 -9.50 -0.61 11.21
C ALA A 22 -8.16 0.12 11.30
N ILE A 23 -8.20 1.43 11.04
CA ILE A 23 -7.07 2.32 11.23
C ILE A 23 -7.52 3.61 11.93
N HIS A 24 -6.54 4.29 12.49
CA HIS A 24 -6.65 5.63 13.01
C HIS A 24 -5.83 6.58 12.15
N HIS A 25 -6.42 7.72 11.80
CA HIS A 25 -5.76 8.79 11.07
C HIS A 25 -5.79 10.08 11.90
N GLN A 26 -4.63 10.72 12.06
CA GLN A 26 -4.55 12.02 12.74
C GLN A 26 -4.88 13.14 11.76
N TRP A 27 -5.67 14.12 12.18
CA TRP A 27 -6.00 15.31 11.38
C TRP A 27 -6.73 15.01 10.06
N LEU A 28 -7.55 13.95 10.03
CA LEU A 28 -8.39 13.64 8.87
C LEU A 28 -9.81 14.17 9.07
N TYR A 29 -10.10 15.33 8.49
CA TYR A 29 -11.40 15.97 8.62
C TYR A 29 -11.75 16.78 7.37
N GLY A 30 -13.02 17.19 7.26
CA GLY A 30 -13.50 18.05 6.18
C GLY A 30 -13.19 17.51 4.77
N VAL A 31 -12.57 18.34 3.92
CA VAL A 31 -12.27 17.98 2.52
C VAL A 31 -11.30 16.82 2.42
N THR A 32 -10.28 16.78 3.27
CA THR A 32 -9.24 15.76 3.23
C THR A 32 -9.82 14.37 3.53
N ALA A 33 -10.80 14.28 4.43
CA ALA A 33 -11.53 13.03 4.69
C ALA A 33 -12.27 12.51 3.44
N LEU A 34 -12.88 13.40 2.66
CA LEU A 34 -13.53 13.05 1.39
C LEU A 34 -12.53 12.56 0.34
N GLU A 35 -11.41 13.27 0.19
CA GLU A 35 -10.39 12.90 -0.80
C GLU A 35 -9.71 11.56 -0.47
N VAL A 36 -9.41 11.32 0.80
CA VAL A 36 -8.91 10.02 1.30
C VAL A 36 -9.95 8.92 1.08
N CYS A 37 -11.23 9.20 1.37
CA CYS A 37 -12.32 8.24 1.14
C CYS A 37 -12.40 7.83 -0.34
N LEU A 38 -12.33 8.78 -1.28
CA LEU A 38 -12.30 8.45 -2.71
C LEU A 38 -11.06 7.65 -3.11
N ASN A 39 -9.91 7.95 -2.52
CA ASN A 39 -8.68 7.20 -2.80
C ASN A 39 -8.81 5.74 -2.37
N ILE A 40 -9.31 5.50 -1.15
CA ILE A 40 -9.56 4.16 -0.62
C ILE A 40 -10.59 3.42 -1.48
N LEU A 41 -11.68 4.08 -1.89
CA LEU A 41 -12.69 3.47 -2.77
C LEU A 41 -12.08 3.01 -4.10
N LYS A 42 -11.24 3.84 -4.73
CA LYS A 42 -10.54 3.47 -5.97
C LYS A 42 -9.63 2.26 -5.78
N ILE A 43 -8.94 2.18 -4.65
CA ILE A 43 -8.10 1.02 -4.30
C ILE A 43 -8.94 -0.24 -4.12
N LEU A 44 -10.00 -0.18 -3.30
CA LEU A 44 -10.84 -1.33 -2.98
C LEU A 44 -11.65 -1.84 -4.19
N GLN A 45 -11.98 -0.96 -5.14
CA GLN A 45 -12.71 -1.30 -6.36
C GLN A 45 -11.78 -1.71 -7.53
N SER A 46 -10.47 -1.48 -7.41
CA SER A 46 -9.52 -1.74 -8.51
C SER A 46 -9.51 -3.23 -8.91
N PRO A 47 -9.63 -3.55 -10.21
CA PRO A 47 -9.48 -4.92 -10.71
C PRO A 47 -8.18 -5.59 -10.27
N ALA A 48 -7.08 -4.82 -10.17
CA ALA A 48 -5.77 -5.33 -9.81
C ALA A 48 -5.71 -5.92 -8.39
N ASN A 49 -6.58 -5.47 -7.49
CA ASN A 49 -6.63 -5.88 -6.09
C ASN A 49 -7.64 -7.02 -5.84
N ARG A 50 -8.48 -7.36 -6.82
CA ARG A 50 -9.62 -8.28 -6.63
C ARG A 50 -9.22 -9.67 -6.18
N ILE A 51 -8.11 -10.21 -6.65
CA ILE A 51 -7.67 -11.58 -6.30
C ILE A 51 -7.40 -11.67 -4.80
N ALA A 52 -6.61 -10.73 -4.26
CA ALA A 52 -6.27 -10.71 -2.85
C ALA A 52 -7.46 -10.34 -1.96
N LEU A 53 -8.28 -9.34 -2.36
CA LEU A 53 -9.51 -8.98 -1.63
C LEU A 53 -10.51 -10.15 -1.59
N SER A 54 -10.77 -10.80 -2.73
CA SER A 54 -11.68 -11.95 -2.81
C SER A 54 -11.17 -13.12 -1.98
N HIS A 55 -9.85 -13.31 -1.92
CA HIS A 55 -9.26 -14.33 -1.06
C HIS A 55 -9.52 -14.04 0.42
N GLU A 56 -9.26 -12.83 0.89
CA GLU A 56 -9.49 -12.47 2.30
C GLU A 56 -10.96 -12.49 2.70
N LEU A 57 -11.87 -12.11 1.80
CA LEU A 57 -13.32 -12.27 2.02
C LEU A 57 -13.72 -13.74 2.17
N ARG A 58 -13.18 -14.63 1.32
CA ARG A 58 -13.38 -16.09 1.44
C ARG A 58 -12.71 -16.67 2.69
N HIS A 59 -11.57 -16.11 3.12
CA HIS A 59 -10.95 -16.48 4.37
C HIS A 59 -11.83 -16.11 5.57
N ALA A 60 -12.44 -14.92 5.54
CA ALA A 60 -13.34 -14.44 6.58
C ALA A 60 -14.54 -15.38 6.80
N THR A 61 -15.12 -15.97 5.75
CA THR A 61 -16.25 -16.92 5.91
C THR A 61 -15.87 -18.20 6.66
N ARG A 62 -14.58 -18.54 6.73
CA ARG A 62 -14.03 -19.71 7.41
C ARG A 62 -13.57 -19.41 8.85
N LEU A 63 -13.49 -18.14 9.24
CA LEU A 63 -13.06 -17.73 10.57
C LEU A 63 -14.15 -18.06 11.61
N GLN A 64 -13.76 -18.74 12.68
CA GLN A 64 -14.66 -19.13 13.78
C GLN A 64 -15.03 -17.92 14.65
N GLU A 65 -16.16 -17.99 15.37
CA GLU A 65 -16.65 -16.89 16.24
C GLU A 65 -15.66 -16.50 17.34
N GLU A 66 -14.85 -17.45 17.83
CA GLU A 66 -13.76 -17.17 18.77
C GLU A 66 -12.69 -16.28 18.15
N GLY A 67 -12.44 -16.42 16.85
CA GLY A 67 -11.52 -15.56 16.09
C GLY A 67 -12.04 -14.14 15.98
N TRP A 68 -13.34 -13.97 15.72
CA TRP A 68 -14.00 -12.65 15.68
C TRP A 68 -14.02 -11.95 17.04
N SER A 69 -14.17 -12.72 18.12
CA SER A 69 -14.32 -12.20 19.49
C SER A 69 -12.99 -12.10 20.25
N ARG A 70 -11.87 -12.45 19.61
CA ARG A 70 -10.54 -12.46 20.24
C ARG A 70 -10.16 -11.05 20.69
N LYS A 71 -9.81 -10.87 21.96
CA LYS A 71 -9.27 -9.59 22.45
C LYS A 71 -7.87 -9.40 21.90
N ILE A 72 -7.68 -8.37 21.08
CA ILE A 72 -6.38 -7.96 20.55
C ILE A 72 -5.96 -6.71 21.31
N GLY A 73 -4.79 -6.76 21.94
CA GLY A 73 -4.23 -5.61 22.63
C GLY A 73 -3.62 -4.61 21.64
N PHE A 74 -3.55 -3.34 22.04
CA PHE A 74 -2.88 -2.29 21.25
C PHE A 74 -1.35 -2.35 21.32
N ALA A 75 -0.78 -3.01 22.34
CA ALA A 75 0.66 -2.98 22.63
C ALA A 75 1.44 -4.23 22.17
N LYS A 76 0.74 -5.27 21.71
CA LYS A 76 1.36 -6.47 21.17
C LYS A 76 0.45 -7.10 20.13
N VAL A 77 0.86 -7.01 18.89
CA VAL A 77 0.14 -7.49 17.71
C VAL A 77 1.04 -8.49 17.00
N SER A 78 0.65 -9.76 16.99
CA SER A 78 1.35 -10.79 16.21
C SER A 78 0.77 -10.89 14.79
N VAL A 79 1.46 -11.62 13.90
CA VAL A 79 0.91 -11.96 12.57
C VAL A 79 -0.49 -12.58 12.67
N ALA A 80 -0.71 -13.45 13.67
CA ALA A 80 -1.99 -14.11 13.89
C ALA A 80 -3.11 -13.17 14.37
N ASP A 81 -2.78 -11.95 14.80
CA ASP A 81 -3.76 -10.91 15.16
C ASP A 81 -4.16 -10.05 13.95
N ILE A 82 -3.57 -10.31 12.78
CA ILE A 82 -3.85 -9.60 11.52
C ILE A 82 -4.36 -10.61 10.48
N PRO A 83 -5.62 -11.07 10.58
CA PRO A 83 -6.17 -12.09 9.68
C PRO A 83 -6.42 -11.59 8.24
N PHE A 84 -6.45 -10.27 8.03
CA PHE A 84 -6.76 -9.62 6.75
C PHE A 84 -5.70 -8.58 6.36
N PRO A 85 -4.42 -8.98 6.24
CA PRO A 85 -3.33 -8.04 6.06
C PRO A 85 -3.37 -7.28 4.72
N PHE A 86 -3.94 -7.84 3.66
CA PHE A 86 -4.09 -7.14 2.39
C PHE A 86 -5.14 -6.03 2.48
N ILE A 87 -6.33 -6.30 3.03
CA ILE A 87 -7.36 -5.28 3.27
C ILE A 87 -6.79 -4.17 4.17
N LEU A 88 -6.05 -4.53 5.22
CA LEU A 88 -5.37 -3.55 6.07
C LEU A 88 -4.34 -2.72 5.29
N THR A 89 -3.55 -3.35 4.43
CA THR A 89 -2.58 -2.67 3.56
C THR A 89 -3.28 -1.67 2.62
N CYS A 90 -4.37 -2.07 1.96
CA CYS A 90 -5.16 -1.18 1.12
C CYS A 90 -5.66 0.04 1.90
N LEU A 91 -6.13 -0.18 3.14
CA LEU A 91 -6.64 0.88 4.00
C LEU A 91 -5.53 1.83 4.46
N VAL A 92 -4.37 1.30 4.87
CA VAL A 92 -3.19 2.09 5.29
C VAL A 92 -2.64 2.92 4.14
N VAL A 93 -2.43 2.32 2.97
CA VAL A 93 -1.90 3.02 1.79
C VAL A 93 -2.91 4.05 1.29
N GLY A 94 -4.19 3.67 1.18
CA GLY A 94 -5.24 4.57 0.71
C GLY A 94 -5.47 5.77 1.61
N ALA A 95 -5.33 5.59 2.93
CA ALA A 95 -5.44 6.65 3.91
C ALA A 95 -4.16 7.50 4.02
N GLY A 96 -3.00 6.87 3.86
CA GLY A 96 -1.71 7.50 4.11
C GLY A 96 -1.01 8.10 2.90
N LEU A 97 -1.50 7.89 1.67
CA LEU A 97 -0.83 8.32 0.44
C LEU A 97 -1.81 8.79 -0.64
N ARG A 98 -1.63 10.04 -1.13
CA ARG A 98 -2.13 10.49 -2.45
C ARG A 98 -0.99 11.11 -3.23
N ALA A 99 -0.34 10.31 -4.08
CA ALA A 99 0.89 10.67 -4.77
C ALA A 99 0.78 11.96 -5.61
N LYS A 100 -0.35 12.16 -6.30
CA LYS A 100 -0.61 13.34 -7.15
C LYS A 100 -0.66 14.66 -6.38
N ASP A 101 -1.08 14.61 -5.13
CA ASP A 101 -1.25 15.78 -4.28
C ASP A 101 -0.06 15.96 -3.33
N SER A 102 0.97 15.11 -3.47
CA SER A 102 2.09 15.00 -2.52
C SER A 102 1.62 14.86 -1.06
N TYR A 103 0.45 14.26 -0.88
CA TYR A 103 -0.16 14.05 0.43
C TYR A 103 0.38 12.76 1.04
N HIS A 104 0.92 12.90 2.24
CA HIS A 104 1.25 11.79 3.12
C HIS A 104 0.62 12.04 4.48
N ALA A 105 0.20 10.95 5.12
CA ALA A 105 -0.27 11.00 6.48
C ALA A 105 0.15 9.76 7.25
N ARG A 106 0.40 9.96 8.54
CA ARG A 106 0.62 8.86 9.46
C ARG A 106 -0.70 8.19 9.80
N VAL A 107 -0.72 6.88 9.62
CA VAL A 107 -1.86 6.02 9.88
C VAL A 107 -1.42 4.97 10.90
N HIS A 108 -2.24 4.75 11.91
CA HIS A 108 -2.01 3.75 12.94
C HIS A 108 -2.99 2.60 12.75
N ASN A 109 -2.49 1.37 12.72
CA ASN A 109 -3.33 0.17 12.71
C ASN A 109 -4.10 0.05 14.03
N LEU A 110 -5.36 -0.38 13.92
CA LEU A 110 -6.21 -0.72 15.05
C LEU A 110 -6.59 -2.20 14.94
N PRO A 111 -7.01 -2.84 16.06
CA PRO A 111 -7.60 -4.18 16.00
C PRO A 111 -8.72 -4.28 14.96
N PHE A 112 -8.70 -5.32 14.13
CA PHE A 112 -9.70 -5.48 13.06
C PHE A 112 -11.13 -5.64 13.60
N ASN A 113 -11.28 -6.13 14.82
CA ASN A 113 -12.53 -6.34 15.52
C ASN A 113 -12.84 -5.23 16.56
N LEU A 114 -12.20 -4.07 16.43
CA LEU A 114 -12.49 -2.91 17.27
C LEU A 114 -13.96 -2.48 17.07
N SER A 115 -14.63 -2.11 18.17
CA SER A 115 -15.93 -1.42 18.08
C SER A 115 -15.74 -0.04 17.47
N PHE A 116 -16.80 0.53 16.88
CA PHE A 116 -16.75 1.84 16.24
C PHE A 116 -16.32 2.99 17.18
N ASP A 117 -16.50 2.81 18.49
CA ASP A 117 -16.16 3.72 19.58
C ASP A 117 -14.99 3.20 20.46
N GLY A 118 -14.37 2.08 20.07
CA GLY A 118 -13.40 1.38 20.91
C GLY A 118 -12.02 2.05 20.98
N GLY A 119 -11.80 3.13 20.22
CA GLY A 119 -10.54 3.87 20.25
C GLY A 119 -10.75 5.35 20.52
N ASP A 120 -9.63 6.07 20.65
CA ASP A 120 -9.62 7.50 20.90
C ASP A 120 -10.02 8.26 19.63
N ASN A 121 -11.31 8.59 19.53
CA ASN A 121 -11.94 9.25 18.39
C ASN A 121 -12.74 10.46 18.87
N ASN A 122 -12.53 11.62 18.25
CA ASN A 122 -13.16 12.88 18.62
C ASN A 122 -13.68 13.69 17.42
N ASP A 123 -13.66 13.14 16.21
CA ASP A 123 -14.13 13.82 14.99
C ASP A 123 -15.18 12.99 14.23
N GLY A 124 -14.99 11.67 14.12
CA GLY A 124 -15.94 10.79 13.43
C GLY A 124 -15.31 9.51 12.90
N ILE A 125 -16.11 8.74 12.16
CA ILE A 125 -15.63 7.53 11.47
C ILE A 125 -16.00 7.55 9.99
N THR A 126 -15.17 6.88 9.18
CA THR A 126 -15.51 6.50 7.81
C THR A 126 -15.59 4.97 7.73
N VAL A 127 -16.66 4.45 7.14
CA VAL A 127 -16.87 3.01 7.00
C VAL A 127 -16.94 2.66 5.51
N PHE A 128 -16.24 1.61 5.11
CA PHE A 128 -16.27 1.05 3.76
C PHE A 128 -16.85 -0.36 3.83
N ASP A 129 -17.83 -0.67 2.97
CA ASP A 129 -18.41 -2.01 2.86
C ASP A 129 -17.95 -2.66 1.55
N ILE A 130 -17.16 -3.72 1.69
CA ILE A 130 -16.58 -4.48 0.58
C ILE A 130 -17.27 -5.83 0.35
N THR A 131 -18.49 -6.02 0.85
CA THR A 131 -19.28 -7.23 0.58
C THR A 131 -19.32 -7.56 -0.91
N GLU A 132 -19.51 -6.52 -1.75
CA GLU A 132 -19.48 -6.60 -3.21
C GLU A 132 -18.34 -5.74 -3.76
N LEU A 133 -17.24 -6.37 -4.20
CA LEU A 133 -16.04 -5.65 -4.67
C LEU A 133 -16.27 -4.76 -5.90
N MET A 134 -17.32 -5.04 -6.68
CA MET A 134 -17.72 -4.22 -7.83
C MET A 134 -18.54 -2.99 -7.44
N GLN A 135 -19.08 -2.98 -6.22
CA GLN A 135 -19.99 -1.97 -5.73
C GLN A 135 -19.68 -1.65 -4.25
N VAL A 136 -18.41 -1.32 -3.98
CA VAL A 136 -17.98 -0.92 -2.63
C VAL A 136 -18.81 0.29 -2.19
N ARG A 137 -19.42 0.18 -1.00
CA ARG A 137 -20.25 1.22 -0.40
C ARG A 137 -19.46 1.95 0.68
N TYR A 138 -19.91 3.15 1.03
CA TYR A 138 -19.26 3.93 2.07
C TYR A 138 -20.28 4.70 2.92
N CYS A 139 -19.85 5.19 4.08
CA CYS A 139 -20.50 6.32 4.76
C CYS A 139 -19.51 7.03 5.68
N PHE A 140 -19.79 8.29 5.98
CA PHE A 140 -19.22 9.00 7.11
C PHE A 140 -20.19 8.96 8.30
N VAL A 141 -19.70 9.06 9.53
CA VAL A 141 -20.55 9.13 10.72
C VAL A 141 -19.94 10.14 11.69
N ASN A 142 -20.78 11.08 12.16
CA ASN A 142 -20.46 11.93 13.30
C ASN A 142 -20.77 11.19 14.60
N LEU A 143 -19.81 11.13 15.53
CA LEU A 143 -19.98 10.50 16.84
C LEU A 143 -20.37 11.49 17.94
N ASP A 144 -20.23 12.79 17.69
CA ASP A 144 -20.48 13.81 18.72
C ASP A 144 -21.98 13.97 18.98
N SER A 145 -22.42 13.50 20.14
CA SER A 145 -23.81 13.61 20.61
C SER A 145 -24.12 14.95 21.27
N SER A 146 -23.21 15.93 21.25
CA SER A 146 -23.51 17.26 21.78
C SER A 146 -24.52 17.93 20.84
N ASP A 147 -25.81 17.76 21.14
CA ASP A 147 -26.92 18.53 20.58
C ASP A 147 -26.89 19.97 21.15
N SER A 148 -25.72 20.61 21.18
CA SER A 148 -25.61 22.03 21.55
C SER A 148 -26.19 22.84 20.39
N ASP A 149 -27.51 22.89 20.37
CA ASP A 149 -28.30 23.80 19.57
C ASP A 149 -27.78 25.21 19.86
N GLU A 150 -27.31 25.88 18.82
CA GLU A 150 -26.88 27.28 18.83
C GLU A 150 -25.49 27.53 19.45
N GLU A 151 -24.42 27.17 18.73
CA GLU A 151 -23.19 27.96 18.86
C GLU A 151 -23.46 29.37 18.32
N GLU A 152 -23.63 30.30 19.26
CA GLU A 152 -23.70 31.76 19.09
C GLU A 152 -22.38 32.26 18.45
N GLY A 153 -22.20 32.02 17.15
CA GLY A 153 -20.91 32.28 16.48
C GLY A 153 -20.86 32.00 14.98
N GLY A 154 -21.93 31.46 14.38
CA GLY A 154 -21.96 31.23 12.95
C GLY A 154 -21.14 30.03 12.48
N ALA A 155 -20.87 29.05 13.34
CA ALA A 155 -20.40 27.75 12.92
C ALA A 155 -21.44 27.06 12.01
N PRO A 156 -21.02 26.21 11.05
CA PRO A 156 -21.95 25.37 10.30
C PRO A 156 -22.71 24.41 11.24
N PRO A 157 -23.96 24.04 10.91
CA PRO A 157 -24.73 23.10 11.72
C PRO A 157 -24.03 21.75 11.76
N LYS A 158 -23.87 21.18 12.96
CA LYS A 158 -23.30 19.83 13.11
C LYS A 158 -24.22 18.81 12.43
N PRO A 159 -23.66 17.84 11.69
CA PRO A 159 -24.46 16.77 11.10
C PRO A 159 -25.01 15.85 12.21
N PRO A 160 -26.15 15.19 11.98
CA PRO A 160 -26.77 14.36 13.00
C PRO A 160 -25.83 13.23 13.46
N ALA A 161 -25.73 13.06 14.77
CA ALA A 161 -24.94 12.00 15.37
C ALA A 161 -25.45 10.60 15.01
N MET A 162 -24.55 9.61 15.01
CA MET A 162 -24.85 8.18 14.83
C MET A 162 -25.67 7.89 13.57
N THR A 163 -25.45 8.69 12.53
CA THR A 163 -26.20 8.67 11.28
C THR A 163 -25.23 8.47 10.12
N PRO A 164 -25.47 7.52 9.19
CA PRO A 164 -24.68 7.41 7.98
C PRO A 164 -24.87 8.64 7.09
N LEU A 165 -23.77 9.31 6.76
CA LEU A 165 -23.74 10.54 5.96
C LEU A 165 -23.08 10.28 4.61
N THR A 166 -23.65 10.88 3.57
CA THR A 166 -22.97 11.07 2.28
C THR A 166 -21.79 12.03 2.44
N GLY A 167 -20.89 12.06 1.45
CA GLY A 167 -19.76 13.00 1.44
C GLY A 167 -20.21 14.47 1.57
N PRO A 168 -21.21 14.93 0.81
CA PRO A 168 -21.73 16.29 0.94
C PRO A 168 -22.36 16.59 2.30
N GLN A 169 -23.10 15.64 2.88
CA GLN A 169 -23.70 15.82 4.21
C GLN A 169 -22.64 15.93 5.31
N TYR A 170 -21.58 15.12 5.25
CA TYR A 170 -20.44 15.23 6.15
C TYR A 170 -19.73 16.58 6.00
N LEU A 171 -19.51 17.03 4.75
CA LEU A 171 -18.84 18.29 4.46
C LEU A 171 -19.60 19.51 5.00
N TRP A 172 -20.93 19.44 5.09
CA TRP A 172 -21.76 20.49 5.70
C TRP A 172 -21.48 20.69 7.19
N GLY A 173 -20.88 19.72 7.88
CA GLY A 173 -20.39 19.90 9.26
C GLY A 173 -19.16 20.80 9.38
N TYR A 174 -18.44 21.07 8.28
CA TYR A 174 -17.21 21.87 8.27
C TYR A 174 -17.34 23.15 7.45
N TYR A 175 -18.23 23.16 6.44
CA TYR A 175 -18.42 24.30 5.56
C TYR A 175 -19.90 24.59 5.40
N ARG A 176 -20.29 25.86 5.53
CA ARG A 176 -21.69 26.22 5.42
C ARG A 176 -22.23 25.92 4.01
N LYS A 177 -23.50 25.52 3.97
CA LYS A 177 -24.18 25.15 2.73
C LYS A 177 -24.44 26.36 1.80
N ASP A 178 -24.55 27.55 2.37
CA ASP A 178 -24.77 28.82 1.68
C ASP A 178 -23.48 29.53 1.24
N ASP A 179 -22.30 29.02 1.62
CA ASP A 179 -21.01 29.55 1.14
C ASP A 179 -20.74 29.08 -0.30
N HIS A 180 -21.26 29.85 -1.28
CA HIS A 180 -21.09 29.57 -2.71
C HIS A 180 -19.62 29.42 -3.15
N SER A 181 -18.68 30.11 -2.51
CA SER A 181 -17.26 30.03 -2.86
C SER A 181 -16.69 28.65 -2.51
N LYS A 182 -16.99 28.15 -1.30
CA LYS A 182 -16.60 26.80 -0.87
C LYS A 182 -17.33 25.71 -1.65
N GLN A 183 -18.64 25.88 -1.89
CA GLN A 183 -19.43 24.91 -2.66
C GLN A 183 -18.91 24.77 -4.09
N GLU A 184 -18.57 25.89 -4.76
CA GLU A 184 -17.99 25.82 -6.10
C GLU A 184 -16.59 25.20 -6.08
N LYS A 185 -15.77 25.51 -5.07
CA LYS A 185 -14.42 24.91 -4.90
C LYS A 185 -14.46 23.38 -4.80
N PHE A 186 -15.47 22.81 -4.16
CA PHE A 186 -15.56 21.35 -3.90
C PHE A 186 -16.59 20.63 -4.77
N LYS A 187 -17.14 21.30 -5.79
CA LYS A 187 -18.23 20.80 -6.61
C LYS A 187 -17.93 19.47 -7.30
N ASP A 188 -16.74 19.33 -7.87
CA ASP A 188 -16.33 18.10 -8.55
C ASP A 188 -16.11 16.94 -7.58
N LEU A 189 -15.57 17.24 -6.40
CA LEU A 189 -15.41 16.28 -5.31
C LEU A 189 -16.79 15.78 -4.82
N VAL A 190 -17.71 16.70 -4.54
CA VAL A 190 -19.09 16.41 -4.15
C VAL A 190 -19.82 15.59 -5.20
N LYS A 191 -19.66 15.95 -6.48
CA LYS A 191 -20.26 15.21 -7.61
C LYS A 191 -19.76 13.77 -7.68
N SER A 192 -18.49 13.53 -7.36
CA SER A 192 -17.91 12.18 -7.35
C SER A 192 -18.58 11.25 -6.33
N PHE A 193 -19.17 11.81 -5.27
CA PHE A 193 -19.90 11.05 -4.25
C PHE A 193 -21.37 10.78 -4.57
N GLN A 194 -21.99 11.51 -5.50
CA GLN A 194 -23.42 11.36 -5.81
C GLN A 194 -23.75 10.01 -6.45
N ALA A 195 -22.78 9.41 -7.17
CA ALA A 195 -22.95 8.11 -7.82
C ALA A 195 -22.54 6.93 -6.93
N LEU A 196 -21.96 7.20 -5.75
CA LEU A 196 -21.43 6.17 -4.88
C LEU A 196 -22.51 5.61 -3.95
N PRO A 197 -22.62 4.28 -3.81
CA PRO A 197 -23.62 3.67 -2.96
C PRO A 197 -23.32 3.91 -1.47
N LEU A 198 -24.35 4.29 -0.72
CA LEU A 198 -24.25 4.60 0.70
C LEU A 198 -24.52 3.36 1.56
N ILE A 199 -23.78 3.22 2.67
CA ILE A 199 -24.09 2.26 3.73
C ILE A 199 -25.26 2.80 4.55
N ASP A 200 -26.28 1.97 4.80
CA ASP A 200 -27.43 2.34 5.62
C ASP A 200 -27.23 2.05 7.11
N GLY A 201 -28.10 2.60 7.96
CA GLY A 201 -28.04 2.41 9.41
C GLY A 201 -28.24 0.95 9.84
N ARG A 202 -28.92 0.11 9.04
CA ARG A 202 -29.13 -1.32 9.38
C ARG A 202 -27.84 -2.11 9.22
N ALA A 203 -27.04 -1.81 8.21
CA ALA A 203 -25.73 -2.40 8.02
C ALA A 203 -24.78 -2.03 9.19
N LEU A 204 -24.78 -0.76 9.61
CA LEU A 204 -23.99 -0.32 10.77
C LEU A 204 -24.47 -0.97 12.07
N HIS A 205 -25.78 -1.04 12.31
CA HIS A 205 -26.37 -1.74 13.46
C HIS A 205 -26.07 -3.26 13.43
N SER A 206 -25.99 -3.88 12.25
CA SER A 206 -25.59 -5.28 12.14
C SER A 206 -24.11 -5.51 12.51
N ALA A 207 -23.23 -4.55 12.17
CA ALA A 207 -21.82 -4.59 12.54
C ALA A 207 -21.63 -4.32 14.04
N TRP A 208 -22.35 -3.32 14.57
CA TRP A 208 -22.24 -2.82 15.94
C TRP A 208 -23.64 -2.64 16.56
N PRO A 209 -24.23 -3.70 17.14
CA PRO A 209 -25.62 -3.69 17.60
C PRO A 209 -25.86 -2.86 18.87
N ASP A 210 -24.84 -2.60 19.68
CA ASP A 210 -24.99 -1.94 20.99
C ASP A 210 -25.07 -0.41 20.90
N SER A 211 -25.48 0.15 19.76
CA SER A 211 -25.39 1.58 19.48
C SER A 211 -26.61 2.13 18.78
N SER A 212 -26.93 3.38 19.08
CA SER A 212 -28.17 4.05 18.66
C SER A 212 -28.11 4.58 17.22
N TRP A 213 -27.81 3.69 16.27
CA TRP A 213 -27.78 4.02 14.86
C TRP A 213 -29.13 4.55 14.40
N ARG A 214 -29.09 5.56 13.52
CA ARG A 214 -30.28 6.14 12.92
C ARG A 214 -30.38 5.76 11.44
N ILE A 215 -31.61 5.62 10.97
CA ILE A 215 -31.95 5.42 9.56
C ILE A 215 -33.00 6.44 9.14
N MET A 216 -32.86 6.93 7.90
CA MET A 216 -33.86 7.82 7.30
C MET A 216 -35.04 6.97 6.85
N VAL A 217 -36.21 7.22 7.43
CA VAL A 217 -37.48 6.61 7.02
C VAL A 217 -38.28 7.67 6.29
N GLN A 218 -38.76 7.35 5.09
CA GLN A 218 -39.72 8.19 4.39
C GLN A 218 -41.12 7.76 4.79
N ASP A 219 -41.83 8.61 5.53
CA ASP A 219 -43.24 8.42 5.83
C ASP A 219 -44.03 9.64 5.35
N GLY A 220 -45.07 9.41 4.56
CA GLY A 220 -45.95 10.49 4.08
C GLY A 220 -45.31 11.62 3.25
N GLY A 221 -44.05 11.50 2.82
CA GLY A 221 -43.31 12.55 2.10
C GLY A 221 -42.38 13.38 2.99
N GLU A 222 -42.40 13.18 4.30
CA GLU A 222 -41.42 13.72 5.24
C GLU A 222 -40.33 12.67 5.51
N SER A 223 -39.08 13.11 5.64
CA SER A 223 -37.94 12.25 5.93
C SER A 223 -37.53 12.45 7.39
N GLU A 224 -37.80 11.45 8.23
CA GLU A 224 -37.43 11.48 9.64
C GLU A 224 -36.32 10.47 9.95
N TRP A 225 -35.45 10.85 10.89
CA TRP A 225 -34.39 9.97 11.38
C TRP A 225 -34.89 9.16 12.57
N ASN A 226 -35.11 7.87 12.35
CA ASN A 226 -35.57 6.94 13.38
C ASN A 226 -34.44 6.04 13.86
N ARG A 227 -34.51 5.60 15.12
CA ARG A 227 -33.58 4.61 15.66
C ARG A 227 -33.83 3.26 14.99
N VAL A 228 -32.76 2.56 14.59
CA VAL A 228 -32.89 1.29 13.87
C VAL A 228 -33.67 0.25 14.68
N GLU A 229 -33.51 0.23 16.01
CA GLU A 229 -34.21 -0.72 16.90
C GLU A 229 -35.73 -0.51 16.89
N GLN A 230 -36.19 0.74 16.77
CA GLN A 230 -37.62 1.07 16.70
C GLN A 230 -38.22 0.58 15.38
N VAL A 231 -37.56 0.87 14.26
CA VAL A 231 -38.00 0.45 12.93
C VAL A 231 -38.06 -1.08 12.83
N VAL A 232 -37.03 -1.77 13.33
CA VAL A 232 -36.98 -3.23 13.32
C VAL A 232 -38.09 -3.82 14.20
N ALA A 233 -38.34 -3.27 15.40
CA ALA A 233 -39.41 -3.73 16.28
C ALA A 233 -40.82 -3.50 15.69
N GLU A 234 -41.04 -2.38 14.99
CA GLU A 234 -42.30 -2.08 14.29
C GLU A 234 -42.54 -3.02 13.11
N GLU A 235 -41.50 -3.35 12.34
CA GLU A 235 -41.57 -4.35 11.26
C GLU A 235 -41.94 -5.74 11.79
N PHE A 236 -41.37 -6.16 12.93
CA PHE A 236 -41.70 -7.44 13.56
C PHE A 236 -43.10 -7.48 14.19
N SER A 237 -43.61 -6.35 14.71
CA SER A 237 -44.94 -6.26 15.33
C SER A 237 -46.08 -6.03 14.33
N GLY A 238 -45.78 -5.42 13.17
CA GLY A 238 -46.73 -5.14 12.10
C GLY A 238 -46.91 -6.25 11.05
N GLN A 239 -46.18 -7.37 11.15
CA GLN A 239 -46.12 -8.37 10.08
C GLN A 239 -47.39 -9.24 9.97
N LYS A 240 -48.44 -8.68 9.35
CA LYS A 240 -49.32 -9.46 8.45
C LYS A 240 -48.42 -9.97 7.33
N LYS A 241 -48.30 -11.30 7.21
CA LYS A 241 -47.58 -12.02 6.14
C LYS A 241 -47.84 -11.41 4.74
N SER A 242 -47.01 -10.49 4.30
CA SER A 242 -46.78 -10.23 2.88
C SER A 242 -45.49 -10.95 2.50
N ASN A 243 -45.61 -12.27 2.28
CA ASN A 243 -44.60 -13.02 1.55
C ASN A 243 -44.65 -12.58 0.09
N SER A 244 -44.06 -11.44 -0.23
CA SER A 244 -43.63 -11.12 -1.60
C SER A 244 -42.12 -11.03 -1.57
N VAL A 245 -41.48 -12.20 -1.43
CA VAL A 245 -40.15 -12.35 -2.02
C VAL A 245 -40.41 -12.28 -3.51
N ASP A 246 -40.26 -11.09 -4.09
CA ASP A 246 -40.10 -10.91 -5.53
C ASP A 246 -38.82 -11.65 -5.93
N SER A 247 -38.95 -12.98 -5.97
CA SER A 247 -38.00 -13.85 -6.61
C SER A 247 -38.21 -13.55 -8.07
N GLU A 248 -37.43 -12.60 -8.62
CA GLU A 248 -37.40 -12.38 -10.06
C GLU A 248 -37.29 -13.75 -10.71
N ILE A 249 -38.36 -14.17 -11.40
CA ILE A 249 -38.41 -15.49 -12.00
C ILE A 249 -37.27 -15.51 -13.03
N PRO A 250 -36.23 -16.34 -12.83
CA PRO A 250 -35.09 -16.33 -13.71
C PRO A 250 -35.57 -16.66 -15.13
N SER A 251 -35.09 -15.91 -16.12
CA SER A 251 -35.49 -16.11 -17.51
C SER A 251 -35.35 -17.59 -17.92
N LEU A 252 -36.18 -18.05 -18.85
CA LEU A 252 -36.09 -19.43 -19.36
C LEU A 252 -34.69 -19.75 -19.88
N ARG A 253 -34.00 -18.76 -20.47
CA ARG A 253 -32.60 -18.88 -20.91
C ARG A 253 -31.66 -19.12 -19.72
N ALA A 254 -31.72 -18.28 -18.69
CA ALA A 254 -30.89 -18.45 -17.49
C ALA A 254 -31.13 -19.80 -16.81
N SER A 255 -32.39 -20.18 -16.65
CA SER A 255 -32.78 -21.49 -16.09
C SER A 255 -32.29 -22.67 -16.94
N SER A 256 -32.35 -22.55 -18.27
CA SER A 256 -31.86 -23.59 -19.19
C SER A 256 -30.33 -23.69 -19.15
N LEU A 257 -29.64 -22.55 -19.06
CA LEU A 257 -28.18 -22.51 -18.97
C LEU A 257 -27.68 -23.18 -17.69
N VAL A 258 -28.31 -22.90 -16.54
CA VAL A 258 -28.02 -23.59 -15.28
C VAL A 258 -28.21 -25.11 -15.41
N LYS A 259 -29.30 -25.56 -16.05
CA LYS A 259 -29.51 -26.99 -16.30
C LYS A 259 -28.42 -27.62 -17.17
N VAL A 260 -28.02 -26.94 -18.26
CA VAL A 260 -26.94 -27.40 -19.14
C VAL A 260 -25.61 -27.48 -18.38
N LEU A 261 -25.29 -26.48 -17.56
CA LEU A 261 -24.08 -26.47 -16.73
C LEU A 261 -24.07 -27.61 -15.72
N ASN A 262 -25.16 -27.81 -14.99
CA ASN A 262 -25.27 -28.92 -14.03
C ASN A 262 -25.13 -30.28 -14.75
N SER A 263 -25.72 -30.43 -15.93
CA SER A 263 -25.56 -31.64 -16.74
C SER A 263 -24.13 -31.83 -17.25
N ALA A 264 -23.44 -30.74 -17.61
CA ALA A 264 -22.05 -30.79 -18.07
C ALA A 264 -21.11 -31.18 -16.92
N ILE A 265 -21.30 -30.60 -15.73
CA ILE A 265 -20.53 -30.90 -14.51
C ILE A 265 -20.71 -32.37 -14.09
N ALA A 266 -21.92 -32.91 -14.19
CA ALA A 266 -22.22 -34.30 -13.85
C ALA A 266 -21.87 -35.32 -14.95
N SER A 267 -21.54 -34.87 -16.16
CA SER A 267 -21.22 -35.75 -17.30
C SER A 267 -19.86 -36.42 -17.15
N SER A 268 -19.66 -37.53 -17.87
CA SER A 268 -18.33 -38.15 -17.96
C SER A 268 -17.37 -37.27 -18.79
N PRO A 269 -16.05 -37.30 -18.52
CA PRO A 269 -15.08 -36.54 -19.31
C PRO A 269 -15.06 -36.87 -20.81
N SER A 270 -15.59 -38.03 -21.21
CA SER A 270 -15.77 -38.44 -22.61
C SER A 270 -16.97 -37.79 -23.32
N GLU A 271 -18.03 -37.44 -22.58
CA GLU A 271 -19.24 -36.82 -23.14
C GLU A 271 -19.14 -35.30 -23.17
N LEU A 272 -18.37 -34.73 -22.25
CA LEU A 272 -18.18 -33.29 -22.09
C LEU A 272 -17.79 -32.55 -23.38
N PRO A 273 -16.89 -33.05 -24.26
CA PRO A 273 -16.53 -32.34 -25.49
C PRO A 273 -17.74 -32.03 -26.39
N GLN A 274 -18.69 -32.96 -26.52
CA GLN A 274 -19.90 -32.75 -27.32
C GLN A 274 -20.84 -31.72 -26.69
N ILE A 275 -20.92 -31.70 -25.36
CA ILE A 275 -21.71 -30.71 -24.62
C ILE A 275 -21.10 -29.32 -24.79
N LEU A 276 -19.78 -29.19 -24.61
CA LEU A 276 -19.05 -27.92 -24.77
C LEU A 276 -19.13 -27.39 -26.19
N GLU A 277 -18.99 -28.24 -27.20
CA GLU A 277 -19.12 -27.84 -28.61
C GLU A 277 -20.48 -27.16 -28.87
N ARG A 278 -21.57 -27.75 -28.36
CA ARG A 278 -22.92 -27.19 -28.53
C ARG A 278 -23.17 -25.96 -27.65
N ALA A 279 -22.73 -26.01 -26.40
CA ALA A 279 -23.03 -24.97 -25.42
C ALA A 279 -22.19 -23.70 -25.63
N SER A 280 -20.95 -23.84 -26.12
CA SER A 280 -20.05 -22.71 -26.39
C SER A 280 -20.51 -21.79 -27.52
N VAL A 281 -21.52 -22.20 -28.30
CA VAL A 281 -22.22 -21.32 -29.27
C VAL A 281 -22.92 -20.16 -28.56
N LEU A 282 -23.29 -20.33 -27.29
CA LEU A 282 -23.87 -19.28 -26.46
C LEU A 282 -22.74 -18.40 -25.88
N SER A 283 -22.74 -17.11 -26.22
CA SER A 283 -21.72 -16.16 -25.77
C SER A 283 -21.65 -15.99 -24.24
N ASP A 284 -22.76 -16.22 -23.55
CA ASP A 284 -22.91 -16.18 -22.09
C ASP A 284 -22.56 -17.51 -21.39
N PHE A 285 -22.26 -18.58 -22.13
CA PHE A 285 -21.96 -19.88 -21.54
C PHE A 285 -20.74 -19.87 -20.62
N TYR A 286 -19.57 -19.44 -21.12
CA TYR A 286 -18.35 -19.42 -20.33
C TYR A 286 -18.41 -18.44 -19.15
N PRO A 287 -18.94 -17.22 -19.29
CA PRO A 287 -19.18 -16.33 -18.15
C PRO A 287 -20.09 -16.96 -17.08
N ALA A 288 -21.20 -17.59 -17.47
CA ALA A 288 -22.11 -18.25 -16.54
C ALA A 288 -21.47 -19.49 -15.89
N ALA A 289 -20.70 -20.27 -16.65
CA ALA A 289 -19.94 -21.41 -16.15
C ALA A 289 -18.91 -20.95 -15.11
N LYS A 290 -18.15 -19.89 -15.39
CA LYS A 290 -17.19 -19.31 -14.45
C LYS A 290 -17.89 -18.86 -13.16
N SER A 291 -18.96 -18.08 -13.29
CA SER A 291 -19.75 -17.63 -12.15
C SER A 291 -20.27 -18.79 -11.29
N LYS A 292 -20.82 -19.84 -11.92
CA LYS A 292 -21.31 -21.05 -11.24
C LYS A 292 -20.20 -21.81 -10.51
N LEU A 293 -19.07 -22.06 -11.17
CA LEU A 293 -17.96 -22.82 -10.58
C LEU A 293 -17.31 -22.06 -9.40
N TYR A 294 -17.24 -20.74 -9.46
CA TYR A 294 -16.72 -19.93 -8.35
C TYR A 294 -17.72 -19.78 -7.20
N ALA A 295 -19.03 -19.84 -7.49
CA ALA A 295 -20.07 -19.84 -6.46
C ALA A 295 -20.09 -21.17 -5.68
N ASP A 296 -19.82 -22.29 -6.35
CA ASP A 296 -19.75 -23.63 -5.73
C ASP A 296 -18.41 -24.33 -6.03
N PRO A 297 -17.31 -23.92 -5.37
CA PRO A 297 -15.96 -24.42 -5.69
C PRO A 297 -15.77 -25.94 -5.53
N ASN A 298 -16.59 -26.57 -4.68
CA ASN A 298 -16.55 -28.02 -4.45
C ASN A 298 -16.84 -28.82 -5.73
N ASP A 299 -17.67 -28.28 -6.64
CA ASP A 299 -17.96 -28.92 -7.93
C ASP A 299 -16.66 -29.19 -8.72
N VAL A 300 -15.69 -28.27 -8.65
CA VAL A 300 -14.39 -28.39 -9.33
C VAL A 300 -13.47 -29.39 -8.62
N SER A 301 -13.46 -29.41 -7.30
CA SER A 301 -12.70 -30.40 -6.53
C SER A 301 -13.18 -31.83 -6.79
N ASP A 302 -14.50 -32.02 -6.86
CA ASP A 302 -15.12 -33.34 -6.92
C ASP A 302 -15.29 -33.87 -8.37
N SER A 303 -15.44 -33.00 -9.37
CA SER A 303 -15.70 -33.40 -10.77
C SER A 303 -14.55 -33.10 -11.73
N ALA A 304 -14.05 -34.14 -12.39
CA ALA A 304 -13.10 -34.01 -13.50
C ALA A 304 -13.69 -33.21 -14.68
N SER A 305 -14.99 -33.31 -14.92
CA SER A 305 -15.66 -32.54 -15.98
C SER A 305 -15.72 -31.06 -15.62
N ALA A 306 -15.99 -30.72 -14.35
CA ALA A 306 -15.92 -29.33 -13.89
C ALA A 306 -14.50 -28.75 -14.03
N ARG A 307 -13.44 -29.52 -13.71
CA ARG A 307 -12.05 -29.10 -13.96
C ARG A 307 -11.77 -28.82 -15.43
N ARG A 308 -12.22 -29.68 -16.36
CA ARG A 308 -12.07 -29.44 -17.80
C ARG A 308 -12.84 -28.22 -18.31
N ILE A 309 -14.03 -27.97 -17.77
CA ILE A 309 -14.79 -26.74 -18.04
C ILE A 309 -13.97 -25.54 -17.56
N LEU A 310 -13.42 -25.59 -16.34
CA LEU A 310 -12.57 -24.54 -15.79
C LEU A 310 -11.32 -24.31 -16.66
N SER A 311 -10.58 -25.35 -17.03
CA SER A 311 -9.43 -25.25 -17.93
C SER A 311 -9.79 -24.61 -19.28
N SER A 312 -10.97 -24.92 -19.82
CA SER A 312 -11.46 -24.33 -21.07
C SER A 312 -11.75 -22.83 -20.93
N ILE A 313 -12.27 -22.40 -19.78
CA ILE A 313 -12.46 -20.98 -19.44
C ILE A 313 -11.10 -20.28 -19.33
N LEU A 314 -10.18 -20.88 -18.58
CA LEU A 314 -8.87 -20.31 -18.25
C LEU A 314 -7.91 -20.27 -19.45
N ARG A 315 -8.14 -21.03 -20.53
CA ARG A 315 -7.29 -21.04 -21.73
C ARG A 315 -7.12 -19.66 -22.38
N LYS A 316 -8.03 -18.72 -22.12
CA LYS A 316 -7.99 -17.35 -22.65
C LYS A 316 -7.46 -16.33 -21.64
N GLU A 317 -7.06 -16.77 -20.45
CA GLU A 317 -6.66 -15.91 -19.34
C GLU A 317 -5.15 -16.03 -19.10
N ASN A 318 -4.47 -14.90 -18.92
CA ASN A 318 -3.06 -14.86 -18.52
C ASN A 318 -2.90 -14.80 -16.99
N THR A 319 -4.01 -14.59 -16.29
CA THR A 319 -4.12 -14.53 -14.84
C THR A 319 -5.05 -15.63 -14.40
N ILE A 320 -4.51 -16.66 -13.79
CA ILE A 320 -5.24 -17.86 -13.42
C ILE A 320 -5.46 -17.87 -11.91
N ASP A 321 -6.72 -17.79 -11.49
CA ASP A 321 -7.11 -17.85 -10.09
C ASP A 321 -7.65 -19.23 -9.71
N LEU A 322 -6.83 -20.03 -9.01
CA LEU A 322 -7.22 -21.33 -8.47
C LEU A 322 -7.41 -21.32 -6.95
N GLY A 323 -7.26 -20.15 -6.30
CA GLY A 323 -7.43 -20.03 -4.85
C GLY A 323 -8.84 -20.39 -4.30
N PRO A 324 -9.94 -20.31 -5.07
CA PRO A 324 -11.25 -20.82 -4.63
C PRO A 324 -11.34 -22.32 -4.43
N PHE A 325 -10.48 -23.09 -5.09
CA PHE A 325 -10.67 -24.53 -5.23
C PHE A 325 -9.69 -25.29 -4.34
N GLU A 326 -10.21 -26.22 -3.54
CA GLU A 326 -9.41 -27.13 -2.71
C GLU A 326 -8.96 -28.32 -3.57
N LEU A 327 -7.97 -28.07 -4.42
CA LEU A 327 -7.43 -29.04 -5.38
C LEU A 327 -6.17 -29.73 -4.84
N ALA A 328 -5.97 -31.00 -5.16
CA ALA A 328 -4.69 -31.67 -5.01
C ALA A 328 -3.67 -31.15 -6.04
N THR A 329 -2.38 -31.35 -5.77
CA THR A 329 -1.29 -30.89 -6.66
C THR A 329 -1.42 -31.43 -8.08
N GLU A 330 -1.83 -32.68 -8.23
CA GLU A 330 -2.01 -33.35 -9.53
C GLU A 330 -3.19 -32.73 -10.30
N GLN A 331 -4.26 -32.38 -9.59
CA GLN A 331 -5.43 -31.73 -10.18
C GLN A 331 -5.12 -30.30 -10.62
N ILE A 332 -4.28 -29.58 -9.87
CA ILE A 332 -3.82 -28.25 -10.28
C ILE A 332 -2.97 -28.35 -11.56
N LEU A 333 -2.04 -29.30 -11.62
CA LEU A 333 -1.24 -29.54 -12.83
C LEU A 333 -2.13 -29.91 -14.01
N GLU A 334 -3.13 -30.80 -13.82
CA GLU A 334 -4.12 -31.14 -14.84
C GLU A 334 -4.81 -29.88 -15.40
N VAL A 335 -5.32 -29.02 -14.51
CA VAL A 335 -6.03 -27.80 -14.91
C VAL A 335 -5.12 -26.85 -15.67
N LEU A 336 -3.92 -26.62 -15.14
CA LEU A 336 -2.93 -25.70 -15.71
C LEU A 336 -2.40 -26.20 -17.06
N GLU A 337 -2.10 -27.49 -17.21
CA GLU A 337 -1.64 -28.09 -18.47
C GLU A 337 -2.69 -27.99 -19.57
N GLU A 338 -3.96 -28.15 -19.24
CA GLU A 338 -5.03 -28.04 -20.22
C GLU A 338 -5.35 -26.57 -20.58
N ALA A 339 -5.20 -25.66 -19.62
CA ALA A 339 -5.32 -24.23 -19.85
C ALA A 339 -4.13 -23.67 -20.66
N SER A 340 -2.91 -24.16 -20.43
CA SER A 340 -1.67 -23.66 -21.04
C SER A 340 -1.38 -24.22 -22.44
N LYS A 341 -2.27 -25.04 -23.02
CA LYS A 341 -2.14 -25.55 -24.40
C LYS A 341 -2.30 -24.47 -25.50
N GLY A 342 -2.60 -23.22 -25.12
CA GLY A 342 -2.71 -22.08 -26.03
C GLY A 342 -1.43 -21.23 -26.12
N PRO A 343 -1.35 -20.28 -27.07
CA PRO A 343 -0.21 -19.37 -27.26
C PRO A 343 -0.05 -18.29 -26.18
N ILE A 344 -0.75 -18.41 -25.04
CA ILE A 344 -0.77 -17.38 -23.99
C ILE A 344 0.15 -17.82 -22.86
N ASP A 345 1.17 -17.00 -22.61
CA ASP A 345 2.05 -17.17 -21.47
C ASP A 345 1.34 -16.69 -20.20
N VAL A 346 1.21 -17.58 -19.22
CA VAL A 346 0.64 -17.29 -17.91
C VAL A 346 1.59 -16.35 -17.15
N ILE A 347 1.08 -15.19 -16.74
CA ILE A 347 1.85 -14.15 -16.02
C ILE A 347 1.49 -14.09 -14.53
N SER A 348 0.31 -14.59 -14.15
CA SER A 348 -0.16 -14.53 -12.76
C SER A 348 -0.86 -15.82 -12.35
N LEU A 349 -0.47 -16.34 -11.18
CA LEU A 349 -1.03 -17.56 -10.59
C LEU A 349 -1.45 -17.31 -9.15
N ASN A 350 -2.66 -17.78 -8.80
CA ASN A 350 -3.13 -17.77 -7.42
C ASN A 350 -3.42 -19.19 -6.90
N PHE A 351 -2.73 -19.56 -5.82
CA PHE A 351 -2.96 -20.79 -5.06
C PHE A 351 -3.36 -20.52 -3.61
N SER A 352 -3.77 -19.29 -3.30
CA SER A 352 -4.06 -18.84 -1.93
C SER A 352 -5.16 -19.67 -1.28
N GLY A 353 -4.93 -20.07 -0.02
CA GLY A 353 -5.86 -20.87 0.78
C GLY A 353 -5.84 -22.38 0.49
N ASN A 354 -5.04 -22.83 -0.47
CA ASN A 354 -4.90 -24.25 -0.75
C ASN A 354 -3.80 -24.88 0.14
N LEU A 355 -4.21 -25.74 1.07
CA LEU A 355 -3.33 -26.40 2.03
C LEU A 355 -2.52 -27.57 1.45
N ASN A 356 -2.85 -28.03 0.23
CA ASN A 356 -2.15 -29.13 -0.44
C ASN A 356 -0.88 -28.68 -1.16
N ILE A 357 -0.63 -27.36 -1.26
CA ILE A 357 0.55 -26.82 -1.95
C ILE A 357 1.81 -27.15 -1.15
N ALA A 358 2.75 -27.84 -1.78
CA ALA A 358 4.04 -28.21 -1.20
C ALA A 358 5.22 -27.46 -1.85
N GLU A 359 6.36 -27.42 -1.18
CA GLU A 359 7.58 -26.76 -1.68
C GLU A 359 8.05 -27.34 -3.03
N SER A 360 7.98 -28.67 -3.20
CA SER A 360 8.34 -29.35 -4.45
C SER A 360 7.44 -28.93 -5.61
N PHE A 361 6.14 -28.79 -5.35
CA PHE A 361 5.17 -28.32 -6.34
C PHE A 361 5.47 -26.88 -6.77
N LEU A 362 5.78 -25.98 -5.84
CA LEU A 362 6.16 -24.61 -6.19
C LEU A 362 7.42 -24.56 -7.08
N LYS A 363 8.42 -25.40 -6.81
CA LYS A 363 9.61 -25.52 -7.69
C LYS A 363 9.21 -25.93 -9.11
N GLU A 364 8.31 -26.91 -9.24
CA GLU A 364 7.81 -27.35 -10.54
C GLU A 364 7.08 -26.23 -11.28
N ILE A 365 6.20 -25.49 -10.60
CA ILE A 365 5.49 -24.34 -11.18
C ILE A 365 6.46 -23.27 -11.68
N LEU A 366 7.47 -22.89 -10.87
CA LEU A 366 8.45 -21.88 -11.25
C LEU A 366 9.28 -22.28 -12.49
N ILE A 367 9.56 -23.57 -12.66
CA ILE A 367 10.24 -24.10 -13.86
C ILE A 367 9.30 -24.08 -15.08
N LYS A 368 8.04 -24.49 -14.88
CA LYS A 368 7.06 -24.65 -15.96
C LYS A 368 6.55 -23.32 -16.51
N PHE A 369 6.52 -22.28 -15.69
CA PHE A 369 6.02 -20.95 -16.04
C PHE A 369 7.14 -19.90 -15.90
N PRO A 370 8.14 -19.88 -16.80
CA PRO A 370 9.30 -18.98 -16.70
C PRO A 370 8.95 -17.50 -16.90
N ARG A 371 7.78 -17.20 -17.47
CA ARG A 371 7.24 -15.85 -17.63
C ARG A 371 6.33 -15.42 -16.48
N LEU A 372 6.22 -16.23 -15.43
CA LEU A 372 5.44 -15.87 -14.27
C LEU A 372 5.99 -14.57 -13.69
N GLU A 373 5.06 -13.70 -13.34
CA GLU A 373 5.32 -12.32 -12.97
C GLU A 373 4.74 -12.01 -11.59
N THR A 374 3.63 -12.67 -11.22
CA THR A 374 2.96 -12.53 -9.93
C THR A 374 2.53 -13.89 -9.41
N LEU A 375 2.74 -14.13 -8.12
CA LEU A 375 2.35 -15.36 -7.44
C LEU A 375 1.62 -15.02 -6.13
N TYR A 376 0.39 -15.51 -5.99
CA TYR A 376 -0.41 -15.35 -4.76
C TYR A 376 -0.41 -16.66 -3.96
N LEU A 377 0.09 -16.58 -2.73
CA LEU A 377 0.20 -17.65 -1.74
C LEU A 377 -0.38 -17.23 -0.37
N LEU A 378 -1.42 -16.41 -0.37
CA LEU A 378 -2.10 -15.99 0.86
C LEU A 378 -2.68 -17.22 1.58
N ASN A 379 -2.55 -17.25 2.90
CA ASN A 379 -3.05 -18.32 3.78
C ASN A 379 -2.58 -19.72 3.36
N THR A 380 -1.29 -19.84 3.05
CA THR A 380 -0.59 -21.12 2.77
C THR A 380 0.49 -21.41 3.84
N PRO A 381 0.10 -21.64 5.11
CA PRO A 381 1.04 -21.75 6.24
C PRO A 381 1.93 -23.01 6.19
N GLN A 382 1.58 -24.00 5.37
CA GLN A 382 2.33 -25.26 5.25
C GLN A 382 3.73 -25.08 4.63
N ILE A 383 3.99 -23.94 3.99
CA ILE A 383 5.32 -23.53 3.54
C ILE A 383 5.66 -22.22 4.25
N SER A 384 6.74 -22.21 5.04
CA SER A 384 7.18 -20.99 5.74
C SER A 384 7.55 -19.88 4.76
N LEU A 385 7.40 -18.63 5.19
CA LEU A 385 7.79 -17.46 4.38
C LEU A 385 9.26 -17.53 3.94
N GLU A 386 10.17 -17.92 4.85
CA GLU A 386 11.59 -18.09 4.52
C GLU A 386 11.81 -19.05 3.35
N LYS A 387 11.09 -20.18 3.31
CA LYS A 387 11.18 -21.14 2.21
C LYS A 387 10.64 -20.55 0.92
N LYS A 388 9.47 -19.89 0.96
CA LYS A 388 8.89 -19.21 -0.22
C LYS A 388 9.86 -18.20 -0.82
N ILE A 389 10.47 -17.37 0.02
CA ILE A 389 11.48 -16.38 -0.36
C ILE A 389 12.74 -17.05 -0.91
N GLY A 390 13.20 -18.14 -0.28
CA GLY A 390 14.32 -18.94 -0.76
C GLY A 390 14.11 -19.49 -2.17
N LEU A 391 12.88 -19.91 -2.51
CA LEU A 391 12.53 -20.37 -3.86
C LEU A 391 12.50 -19.24 -4.90
N LEU A 392 12.07 -18.04 -4.50
CA LEU A 392 11.94 -16.88 -5.38
C LEU A 392 13.21 -16.05 -5.49
N ARG A 393 14.26 -16.37 -4.73
CA ARG A 393 15.52 -15.65 -4.77
C ARG A 393 16.10 -15.67 -6.19
N ARG A 394 16.48 -14.49 -6.70
CA ARG A 394 16.96 -14.25 -8.07
C ARG A 394 15.88 -14.31 -9.16
N THR A 395 14.61 -14.37 -8.78
CA THR A 395 13.49 -14.15 -9.71
C THR A 395 13.03 -12.70 -9.64
N THR A 396 12.14 -12.32 -10.56
CA THR A 396 11.44 -11.02 -10.56
C THR A 396 9.94 -11.19 -10.22
N ILE A 397 9.55 -12.36 -9.74
CA ILE A 397 8.15 -12.71 -9.46
C ILE A 397 7.71 -11.99 -8.19
N GLN A 398 6.65 -11.20 -8.29
CA GLN A 398 6.08 -10.55 -7.11
C GLN A 398 5.24 -11.54 -6.29
N LEU A 399 5.61 -11.76 -5.03
CA LEU A 399 4.91 -12.62 -4.09
C LEU A 399 3.88 -11.83 -3.27
N TYR A 400 2.64 -12.32 -3.27
CA TYR A 400 1.61 -11.96 -2.29
C TYR A 400 1.47 -13.08 -1.28
N ASP A 401 1.89 -12.84 -0.04
CA ASP A 401 1.89 -13.80 1.05
C ASP A 401 1.33 -13.14 2.33
N THR A 402 0.55 -13.90 3.11
CA THR A 402 -0.12 -13.38 4.32
C THR A 402 0.89 -12.87 5.34
N GLU A 403 1.97 -13.61 5.59
CA GLU A 403 2.98 -13.22 6.57
C GLU A 403 3.73 -11.99 6.07
N LEU A 404 4.14 -11.99 4.79
CA LEU A 404 4.83 -10.85 4.18
C LEU A 404 4.00 -9.55 4.23
N LEU A 405 2.69 -9.63 4.04
CA LEU A 405 1.77 -8.49 4.14
C LEU A 405 1.47 -8.07 5.59
N ALA A 406 1.50 -9.01 6.54
CA ALA A 406 1.20 -8.74 7.95
C ALA A 406 2.38 -8.12 8.70
N LEU A 407 3.62 -8.52 8.37
CA LEU A 407 4.86 -8.12 9.06
C LEU A 407 4.97 -6.60 9.35
N PRO A 408 4.67 -5.69 8.39
CA PRO A 408 4.71 -4.24 8.63
C PRO A 408 3.85 -3.75 9.81
N PHE A 409 2.81 -4.50 10.18
CA PHE A 409 1.84 -4.13 11.21
C PHE A 409 1.99 -4.93 12.50
N VAL A 410 2.96 -5.84 12.56
CA VAL A 410 3.28 -6.61 13.75
C VAL A 410 3.97 -5.71 14.77
N ASP A 411 3.42 -5.70 15.98
CA ASP A 411 4.03 -5.10 17.15
C ASP A 411 4.47 -6.25 18.08
N GLU A 412 5.74 -6.62 18.06
CA GLU A 412 6.23 -7.76 18.85
C GLU A 412 6.28 -7.48 20.36
N GLY A 413 5.78 -6.30 20.81
CA GLY A 413 5.85 -5.90 22.20
C GLY A 413 7.31 -5.69 22.61
N ASP A 414 8.14 -5.22 21.68
CA ASP A 414 9.50 -4.88 21.99
C ASP A 414 9.45 -3.69 22.94
N THR A 415 9.80 -3.95 24.18
CA THR A 415 10.06 -2.97 25.26
C THR A 415 11.06 -1.86 24.85
N MET A 416 11.57 -1.89 23.61
CA MET A 416 12.46 -0.91 23.00
C MET A 416 11.84 0.46 22.68
N MET A 417 10.51 0.64 22.72
CA MET A 417 9.95 2.01 22.64
C MET A 417 10.26 2.85 23.90
N HIS A 418 10.68 2.21 25.01
CA HIS A 418 11.04 2.91 26.25
C HIS A 418 12.47 2.64 26.73
N ASP A 419 13.03 1.47 26.41
CA ASP A 419 14.47 1.26 26.51
C ASP A 419 15.11 1.64 25.17
N PHE A 420 15.90 2.73 25.13
CA PHE A 420 16.70 3.21 23.99
C PHE A 420 17.73 2.21 23.42
N LYS A 421 17.49 0.90 23.53
CA LYS A 421 18.32 -0.11 22.88
C LYS A 421 18.22 0.09 21.38
N THR A 422 19.37 0.37 20.80
CA THR A 422 19.62 0.58 19.38
C THR A 422 19.04 -0.59 18.59
N PHE A 423 18.02 -0.35 17.76
CA PHE A 423 17.72 -1.27 16.66
C PHE A 423 18.98 -1.38 15.81
N GLU A 424 19.45 -2.60 15.61
CA GLU A 424 20.59 -2.85 14.76
C GLU A 424 20.09 -3.08 13.33
N PRO A 425 20.45 -2.21 12.36
CA PRO A 425 20.07 -2.41 10.98
C PRO A 425 20.59 -3.77 10.51
N ARG A 426 19.71 -4.54 9.86
CA ARG A 426 20.05 -5.86 9.36
C ARG A 426 21.10 -5.71 8.26
N VAL A 427 22.27 -6.29 8.47
CA VAL A 427 23.33 -6.35 7.47
C VAL A 427 22.87 -7.13 6.22
N ILE A 428 21.94 -8.07 6.40
CA ILE A 428 21.41 -8.94 5.34
C ILE A 428 19.90 -8.75 5.28
N PRO A 429 19.33 -8.43 4.10
CA PRO A 429 17.88 -8.42 3.91
C PRO A 429 17.28 -9.77 4.33
N LEU A 430 16.33 -9.75 5.26
CA LEU A 430 15.69 -10.97 5.75
C LEU A 430 14.66 -11.47 4.71
N TYR A 431 13.95 -10.54 4.09
CA TYR A 431 12.82 -10.84 3.21
C TYR A 431 13.00 -10.33 1.77
N GLY A 432 14.09 -9.63 1.48
CA GLY A 432 14.50 -9.23 0.14
C GLY A 432 14.92 -10.41 -0.74
N TYR A 433 14.19 -10.67 -1.82
CA TYR A 433 14.51 -11.73 -2.79
C TYR A 433 14.61 -11.24 -4.24
N ILE A 434 14.09 -10.06 -4.54
CA ILE A 434 14.26 -9.40 -5.84
C ILE A 434 15.41 -8.40 -5.72
N LYS A 435 16.40 -8.50 -6.62
CA LYS A 435 17.48 -7.50 -6.65
C LYS A 435 16.90 -6.17 -7.15
N PRO A 436 17.01 -5.07 -6.37
CA PRO A 436 16.48 -3.79 -6.79
C PRO A 436 17.32 -3.19 -7.92
N ALA A 437 16.70 -2.39 -8.78
CA ALA A 437 17.38 -1.64 -9.84
C ALA A 437 18.28 -0.51 -9.31
N ILE A 438 17.96 -0.01 -8.12
CA ILE A 438 18.69 1.01 -7.37
C ILE A 438 18.85 0.45 -5.96
N ASN A 439 20.07 0.26 -5.49
CA ASN A 439 20.38 -0.40 -4.23
C ASN A 439 20.09 0.48 -3.02
N GLN A 440 20.26 1.80 -3.16
CA GLN A 440 19.99 2.76 -2.08
C GLN A 440 19.70 4.16 -2.65
N ILE A 441 18.97 4.97 -1.89
CA ILE A 441 18.83 6.41 -2.12
C ILE A 441 19.54 7.16 -1.00
N ILE A 442 20.33 8.15 -1.36
CA ILE A 442 21.02 9.06 -0.45
C ILE A 442 20.40 10.43 -0.67
N VAL A 443 19.83 10.99 0.38
CA VAL A 443 19.24 12.33 0.35
C VAL A 443 20.04 13.21 1.29
N MET A 444 20.44 14.38 0.81
CA MET A 444 21.16 15.38 1.59
C MET A 444 20.48 16.73 1.41
N ALA A 445 20.11 17.38 2.51
CA ALA A 445 19.66 18.76 2.54
C ALA A 445 20.78 19.66 3.08
N CYS A 446 21.12 20.69 2.32
CA CYS A 446 22.15 21.68 2.61
C CYS A 446 21.51 23.05 2.77
N CYS A 447 21.65 23.64 3.95
CA CYS A 447 21.04 24.93 4.28
C CYS A 447 22.11 26.02 4.35
N SER A 448 21.74 27.27 4.06
CA SER A 448 22.64 28.43 4.21
C SER A 448 23.94 28.30 3.41
N THR A 449 23.86 27.83 2.16
CA THR A 449 25.03 27.47 1.33
C THR A 449 25.77 28.66 0.70
N GLU A 450 25.45 29.90 1.07
CA GLU A 450 26.10 31.12 0.56
C GLU A 450 27.60 31.16 0.84
N ARG A 451 28.01 30.60 1.99
CA ARG A 451 29.41 30.57 2.45
C ARG A 451 30.07 29.21 2.23
N VAL A 452 29.34 28.28 1.63
CA VAL A 452 29.82 26.92 1.42
C VAL A 452 30.80 26.91 0.24
N PRO A 453 31.97 26.26 0.38
CA PRO A 453 32.91 26.10 -0.72
C PRO A 453 32.22 25.44 -1.93
N ARG A 454 32.50 25.96 -3.12
CA ARG A 454 31.99 25.41 -4.38
C ARG A 454 33.10 24.67 -5.12
N ASN A 455 32.71 23.62 -5.81
CA ASN A 455 33.56 22.93 -6.76
C ASN A 455 33.70 23.75 -8.05
N THR A 456 34.61 23.33 -8.94
CA THR A 456 34.86 24.05 -10.21
C THR A 456 33.69 23.96 -11.19
N ASP A 457 32.79 22.99 -11.00
CA ASP A 457 31.52 22.86 -11.73
C ASP A 457 30.39 23.74 -11.14
N GLY A 458 30.67 24.50 -10.08
CA GLY A 458 29.70 25.35 -9.38
C GLY A 458 28.81 24.62 -8.37
N GLY A 459 28.94 23.29 -8.24
CA GLY A 459 28.24 22.51 -7.22
C GLY A 459 28.84 22.66 -5.82
N LEU A 460 28.17 22.14 -4.80
CA LEU A 460 28.66 22.16 -3.42
C LEU A 460 29.89 21.26 -3.27
N ASN A 461 30.91 21.73 -2.56
CA ASN A 461 32.03 20.89 -2.12
C ASN A 461 31.71 20.30 -0.75
N ILE A 462 30.92 19.22 -0.76
CA ILE A 462 30.37 18.56 0.41
C ILE A 462 31.48 17.98 1.30
N GLU A 463 32.49 17.34 0.73
CA GLU A 463 33.71 16.88 1.41
C GLU A 463 34.34 17.99 2.25
N SER A 464 34.58 19.17 1.66
CA SER A 464 35.11 20.32 2.39
C SER A 464 34.16 20.87 3.46
N MET A 465 32.84 20.73 3.28
CA MET A 465 31.86 21.12 4.30
C MET A 465 31.97 20.23 5.54
N PHE A 466 32.21 18.93 5.35
CA PHE A 466 32.45 17.97 6.43
C PHE A 466 33.78 18.24 7.13
N GLU A 467 34.87 18.39 6.38
CA GLU A 467 36.22 18.69 6.91
C GLU A 467 36.25 19.96 7.75
N LYS A 468 35.58 21.03 7.29
CA LYS A 468 35.57 22.33 7.97
C LYS A 468 34.55 22.41 9.10
N GLY A 469 33.80 21.33 9.36
CA GLY A 469 32.74 21.34 10.33
C GLY A 469 31.64 22.38 10.04
N ILE A 470 31.49 22.85 8.80
CA ILE A 470 30.49 23.86 8.44
C ILE A 470 29.08 23.33 8.72
N LEU A 471 28.91 22.01 8.59
CA LEU A 471 27.66 21.29 8.88
C LEU A 471 27.48 20.92 10.36
N LEU A 472 28.44 21.22 11.26
CA LEU A 472 28.36 20.84 12.69
C LEU A 472 27.56 21.83 13.55
N ASN A 473 27.25 23.03 13.08
CA ASN A 473 26.60 24.06 13.89
C ASN A 473 25.07 23.87 13.92
N GLY A 474 24.58 23.00 14.81
CA GLY A 474 23.23 22.97 15.39
C GLY A 474 22.02 22.65 14.49
N PHE A 475 22.10 22.87 13.19
CA PHE A 475 20.96 22.79 12.25
C PHE A 475 21.34 22.16 10.89
N GLY A 476 22.53 21.54 10.76
CA GLY A 476 23.20 21.38 9.45
C GLY A 476 23.44 19.96 8.93
N ARG A 477 22.89 18.88 9.52
CA ARG A 477 23.15 17.51 9.04
C ARG A 477 21.88 16.72 8.74
N ASP A 478 21.12 17.15 7.76
CA ASP A 478 19.98 16.37 7.30
C ASP A 478 20.36 15.59 6.06
N HIS A 479 21.08 14.48 6.29
CA HIS A 479 21.22 13.44 5.29
C HIS A 479 20.71 12.12 5.83
N PHE A 480 20.19 11.31 4.92
CA PHE A 480 19.71 9.97 5.20
C PHE A 480 19.92 9.07 3.98
N CYS A 481 20.05 7.77 4.21
CA CYS A 481 20.30 6.73 3.23
C CYS A 481 19.29 5.60 3.43
N ILE A 482 18.46 5.33 2.43
CA ILE A 482 17.48 4.24 2.49
C ILE A 482 17.97 3.09 1.59
N PRO A 483 18.34 1.93 2.15
CA PRO A 483 18.71 0.76 1.35
C PRO A 483 17.48 0.02 0.84
N PHE A 484 17.47 -0.40 -0.42
CA PHE A 484 16.34 -1.06 -1.08
C PHE A 484 16.45 -2.59 -1.14
N GLY A 485 17.37 -3.18 -0.39
CA GLY A 485 17.60 -4.63 -0.39
C GLY A 485 16.37 -5.46 -0.01
N GLU A 486 15.44 -4.89 0.77
CA GLU A 486 14.18 -5.55 1.22
C GLU A 486 12.99 -5.29 0.26
N VAL A 487 13.20 -4.53 -0.82
CA VAL A 487 12.11 -4.19 -1.74
C VAL A 487 11.89 -5.30 -2.76
N ASN A 488 10.73 -5.93 -2.66
CA ASN A 488 10.33 -7.03 -3.52
C ASN A 488 9.44 -6.56 -4.68
N LEU A 489 9.98 -5.68 -5.51
CA LEU A 489 9.28 -5.11 -6.68
C LEU A 489 10.06 -5.36 -7.98
N LYS A 490 9.33 -5.51 -9.08
CA LYS A 490 9.91 -5.51 -10.42
C LYS A 490 10.62 -4.16 -10.68
N PRO A 491 11.70 -4.14 -11.49
CA PRO A 491 12.44 -2.93 -11.79
C PRO A 491 11.56 -1.75 -12.26
N SER A 492 10.58 -1.99 -13.14
CA SER A 492 9.68 -0.95 -13.65
C SER A 492 8.82 -0.33 -12.54
N ALA A 493 8.13 -1.17 -11.76
CA ALA A 493 7.32 -0.74 -10.62
C ALA A 493 8.18 -0.01 -9.58
N PHE A 494 9.35 -0.57 -9.25
CA PHE A 494 10.27 0.02 -8.28
C PHE A 494 10.72 1.43 -8.70
N ILE A 495 11.22 1.61 -9.93
CA ILE A 495 11.65 2.93 -10.42
C ILE A 495 10.48 3.92 -10.45
N THR A 496 9.28 3.46 -10.79
CA THR A 496 8.08 4.33 -10.79
C THR A 496 7.73 4.80 -9.38
N GLY A 497 7.81 3.93 -8.38
CA GLY A 497 7.65 4.31 -6.97
C GLY A 497 8.74 5.26 -6.47
N ILE A 498 9.99 5.11 -6.92
CA ILE A 498 11.07 6.08 -6.64
C ILE A 498 10.75 7.44 -7.26
N ALA A 499 10.27 7.48 -8.50
CA ALA A 499 9.88 8.74 -9.15
C ALA A 499 8.76 9.46 -8.34
N GLN A 500 7.78 8.72 -7.83
CA GLN A 500 6.73 9.26 -6.94
C GLN A 500 7.29 9.82 -5.64
N TYR A 501 8.26 9.13 -5.05
CA TYR A 501 8.93 9.63 -3.86
C TYR A 501 9.73 10.91 -4.14
N VAL A 502 10.45 10.97 -5.26
CA VAL A 502 11.18 12.18 -5.70
C VAL A 502 10.22 13.36 -5.87
N HIS A 503 9.07 13.15 -6.54
CA HIS A 503 8.04 14.19 -6.67
C HIS A 503 7.52 14.67 -5.32
N TYR A 504 7.23 13.73 -4.41
CA TYR A 504 6.79 14.06 -3.05
C TYR A 504 7.82 14.95 -2.35
N VAL A 505 9.10 14.55 -2.36
CA VAL A 505 10.21 15.29 -1.77
C VAL A 505 10.35 16.69 -2.40
N MET A 506 10.13 16.83 -3.71
CA MET A 506 10.12 18.12 -4.42
C MET A 506 9.02 19.08 -4.05
N ASN A 507 7.88 18.58 -3.58
CA ASN A 507 6.70 19.39 -3.33
C ASN A 507 6.44 19.64 -1.84
N GLN A 508 7.18 19.00 -0.94
CA GLN A 508 7.12 19.39 0.46
C GLN A 508 7.78 20.77 0.63
N GLN A 509 7.13 21.64 1.41
CA GLN A 509 7.70 22.91 1.87
C GLN A 509 9.10 22.69 2.47
N PRO A 510 10.01 23.64 2.26
CA PRO A 510 11.31 23.41 1.66
C PRO A 510 12.18 22.47 2.48
N TYR A 511 12.24 21.17 2.17
CA TYR A 511 13.34 20.22 2.41
C TYR A 511 13.99 20.09 3.81
N LEU A 512 13.70 21.00 4.73
CA LEU A 512 14.22 21.17 6.09
C LEU A 512 13.39 20.37 7.09
N ASP A 513 12.13 20.05 6.75
CA ASP A 513 11.28 19.18 7.57
C ASP A 513 11.51 17.69 7.30
N ILE A 514 12.43 17.33 6.39
CA ILE A 514 12.88 15.96 6.17
C ILE A 514 13.35 15.30 7.48
N GLY A 515 13.93 16.09 8.38
CA GLY A 515 14.34 15.63 9.71
C GLY A 515 13.30 15.81 10.81
N MET A 516 12.21 16.56 10.58
CA MET A 516 11.40 17.12 11.69
C MET A 516 9.98 16.55 11.87
N MET A 517 9.32 15.98 10.86
CA MET A 517 7.89 15.62 11.05
C MET A 517 7.42 14.25 10.54
N ASP A 518 8.04 13.63 9.53
CA ASP A 518 7.67 12.26 9.13
C ASP A 518 8.88 11.44 8.64
N PRO A 519 9.04 10.17 9.06
CA PRO A 519 10.20 9.37 8.70
C PRO A 519 10.21 9.08 7.19
N PRO A 520 11.28 9.47 6.45
CA PRO A 520 11.39 9.28 5.00
C PRO A 520 11.06 7.86 4.50
N ALA A 521 11.41 6.85 5.30
CA ALA A 521 11.18 5.46 4.96
C ALA A 521 9.72 5.02 5.02
N LEU A 522 8.93 5.56 5.94
CA LEU A 522 7.50 5.28 5.97
C LEU A 522 6.83 5.81 4.69
N ASN A 523 7.24 7.01 4.27
CA ASN A 523 6.69 7.66 3.07
C ASN A 523 7.09 6.90 1.80
N ILE A 524 8.37 6.52 1.66
CA ILE A 524 8.80 5.72 0.50
C ILE A 524 8.16 4.33 0.50
N ALA A 525 7.94 3.70 1.66
CA ALA A 525 7.30 2.39 1.75
C ALA A 525 5.90 2.40 1.14
N LYS A 526 5.10 3.45 1.40
CA LYS A 526 3.77 3.60 0.81
C LYS A 526 3.83 3.84 -0.70
N GLN A 527 4.77 4.66 -1.18
CA GLN A 527 4.97 4.91 -2.61
C GLN A 527 5.35 3.62 -3.36
N LEU A 528 6.23 2.82 -2.75
CA LEU A 528 6.63 1.52 -3.28
C LEU A 528 5.49 0.49 -3.24
N ALA A 529 4.59 0.57 -2.26
CA ALA A 529 3.40 -0.27 -2.20
C ALA A 529 2.33 0.12 -3.24
N MET A 530 2.33 1.35 -3.79
CA MET A 530 1.42 1.77 -4.86
C MET A 530 2.17 2.49 -6.00
N PRO A 531 3.06 1.78 -6.71
CA PRO A 531 4.08 2.39 -7.55
C PRO A 531 3.56 3.06 -8.82
N HIS A 532 2.27 2.90 -9.16
CA HIS A 532 1.67 3.45 -10.39
C HIS A 532 0.64 4.55 -10.13
N ALA A 533 0.52 5.07 -8.90
CA ALA A 533 -0.44 6.10 -8.50
C ALA A 533 -0.48 7.38 -9.36
N PHE A 534 0.59 7.72 -10.11
CA PHE A 534 0.55 8.84 -11.07
C PHE A 534 -0.25 8.55 -12.33
N GLU A 535 -0.48 7.30 -12.67
CA GLU A 535 -1.20 6.93 -13.87
C GLU A 535 -2.70 7.12 -13.70
N ASP A 536 -3.39 7.42 -14.80
CA ASP A 536 -4.84 7.60 -14.87
C ASP A 536 -5.49 6.37 -15.52
N ASN A 537 -5.16 5.16 -15.03
CA ASN A 537 -5.72 3.90 -15.52
C ASN A 537 -6.22 3.02 -14.37
N GLU A 538 -7.00 1.97 -14.66
CA GLU A 538 -7.59 1.11 -13.63
C GLU A 538 -6.55 0.35 -12.77
N ASN A 539 -5.34 0.16 -13.30
CA ASN A 539 -4.24 -0.55 -12.64
C ASN A 539 -3.37 0.37 -11.77
N SER A 540 -3.56 1.70 -11.83
CA SER A 540 -2.74 2.66 -11.07
C SER A 540 -2.90 2.52 -9.55
N PHE A 541 -3.99 1.87 -9.13
CA PHE A 541 -4.34 1.58 -7.74
C PHE A 541 -3.98 0.17 -7.28
N ALA A 542 -3.18 -0.57 -8.06
CA ALA A 542 -2.64 -1.86 -7.63
C ALA A 542 -1.81 -1.67 -6.36
N VAL A 543 -2.18 -2.39 -5.29
CA VAL A 543 -1.48 -2.37 -4.00
C VAL A 543 -0.61 -3.61 -3.89
N GLY A 544 0.69 -3.39 -3.69
CA GLY A 544 1.69 -4.41 -3.40
C GLY A 544 1.96 -4.57 -1.91
N THR A 545 3.06 -5.24 -1.58
CA THR A 545 3.54 -5.39 -0.21
C THR A 545 4.20 -4.11 0.28
N ILE A 546 3.97 -3.79 1.55
CA ILE A 546 4.75 -2.78 2.26
C ILE A 546 6.02 -3.46 2.79
N SER A 547 7.17 -2.80 2.62
CA SER A 547 8.41 -3.27 3.22
C SER A 547 8.34 -3.11 4.74
N ASP A 548 8.31 -4.23 5.47
CA ASP A 548 8.38 -4.30 6.93
C ASP A 548 9.52 -3.44 7.48
N TYR A 549 10.71 -3.60 6.88
CA TYR A 549 11.92 -2.88 7.25
C TYR A 549 11.74 -1.36 7.21
N PHE A 550 11.09 -0.83 6.17
CA PHE A 550 10.85 0.62 6.05
C PHE A 550 9.71 1.12 6.90
N TYR A 551 8.65 0.34 7.02
CA TYR A 551 7.43 0.76 7.69
C TYR A 551 7.59 0.77 9.22
N ARG A 552 8.35 -0.18 9.76
CA ARG A 552 8.62 -0.30 11.20
C ARG A 552 9.77 0.56 11.69
N THR A 553 10.45 1.34 10.84
CA THR A 553 11.55 2.18 11.32
C THR A 553 11.02 3.22 12.33
N PRO A 554 11.43 3.20 13.61
CA PRO A 554 10.99 4.17 14.59
C PRO A 554 11.30 5.62 14.25
N ASN A 555 10.49 6.43 14.90
CA ASN A 555 10.42 7.87 14.76
C ASN A 555 11.06 8.58 15.94
N ASP A 556 12.05 7.96 16.59
CA ASP A 556 12.72 8.63 17.70
C ASP A 556 13.72 9.66 17.15
N ASN A 557 13.91 10.73 17.93
CA ASN A 557 14.86 11.80 17.58
C ASN A 557 16.30 11.27 17.42
N TRP A 558 16.60 10.05 17.88
CA TRP A 558 17.88 9.39 17.78
C TRP A 558 18.11 8.73 16.41
N SER A 559 17.11 8.04 15.88
CA SER A 559 17.08 7.48 14.52
C SER A 559 17.17 8.58 13.46
N LEU A 560 16.60 9.74 13.77
CA LEU A 560 16.71 10.97 12.98
C LEU A 560 17.89 11.86 13.41
N SER A 561 18.64 11.49 14.47
CA SER A 561 19.66 12.38 15.01
C SER A 561 20.84 12.57 14.06
N HIS A 562 21.43 13.76 14.14
CA HIS A 562 22.66 14.11 13.43
C HIS A 562 23.87 13.24 13.84
N ILE A 563 23.77 12.42 14.89
CA ILE A 563 24.86 11.64 15.49
C ILE A 563 24.49 10.15 15.46
N GLY A 564 24.71 9.49 14.32
CA GLY A 564 24.65 8.02 14.23
C GLY A 564 23.27 7.37 14.06
N GLY A 565 22.25 8.13 13.65
CA GLY A 565 20.95 7.56 13.27
C GLY A 565 21.06 6.50 12.15
N TRP A 566 20.17 5.51 12.15
CA TRP A 566 20.26 4.29 11.32
C TRP A 566 20.33 4.56 9.82
N TRP A 567 19.77 5.69 9.39
CA TRP A 567 19.82 6.16 8.01
C TRP A 567 21.21 6.66 7.57
N LYS A 568 22.26 6.44 8.36
CA LYS A 568 23.65 6.80 8.00
C LYS A 568 24.50 5.59 7.67
N ASN A 569 23.90 4.40 7.63
CA ASN A 569 24.60 3.20 7.16
C ASN A 569 24.53 3.14 5.64
N TYR A 570 25.62 3.55 5.01
CA TYR A 570 25.81 3.49 3.57
C TYR A 570 26.36 2.14 3.17
N SER A 571 25.78 1.54 2.14
CA SER A 571 26.46 0.44 1.45
C SER A 571 27.52 1.03 0.53
N LYS A 572 28.75 0.46 0.54
CA LYS A 572 29.75 0.77 -0.49
C LYS A 572 29.13 0.49 -1.86
N ILE A 573 29.30 1.42 -2.80
CA ILE A 573 28.75 1.28 -4.15
C ILE A 573 29.62 0.30 -4.93
N ALA A 574 29.05 -0.82 -5.37
CA ALA A 574 29.74 -1.82 -6.18
C ALA A 574 29.53 -1.57 -7.69
N PRO A 575 30.40 -2.10 -8.58
CA PRO A 575 30.21 -1.98 -10.02
C PRO A 575 28.91 -2.63 -10.50
N GLY A 576 28.11 -1.87 -11.26
CA GLY A 576 26.81 -2.31 -11.75
C GLY A 576 25.67 -2.21 -10.74
N GLU A 577 25.94 -1.65 -9.55
CA GLU A 577 24.93 -1.28 -8.56
C GLU A 577 24.72 0.22 -8.57
N TRP A 578 23.45 0.64 -8.62
CA TRP A 578 23.08 2.04 -8.72
C TRP A 578 22.66 2.59 -7.38
N ALA A 579 23.15 3.77 -7.03
CA ALA A 579 22.62 4.60 -5.95
C ALA A 579 22.02 5.88 -6.54
N LEU A 580 20.87 6.31 -6.02
CA LEU A 580 20.30 7.62 -6.34
C LEU A 580 20.78 8.63 -5.30
N ALA A 581 21.52 9.65 -5.72
CA ALA A 581 21.85 10.80 -4.89
C ALA A 581 20.82 11.92 -5.15
N LEU A 582 20.20 12.45 -4.10
CA LEU A 582 19.38 13.65 -4.10
C LEU A 582 20.02 14.70 -3.20
N ILE A 583 20.26 15.88 -3.75
CA ILE A 583 20.92 17.00 -3.07
C ILE A 583 19.99 18.21 -3.11
N GLY A 584 19.39 18.53 -1.98
CA GLY A 584 18.64 19.76 -1.76
C GLY A 584 19.56 20.86 -1.26
N GLU A 585 19.43 22.06 -1.80
CA GLU A 585 20.16 23.25 -1.40
C GLU A 585 19.20 24.40 -1.16
N THR A 586 19.32 25.12 -0.04
CA THR A 586 18.57 26.35 0.22
C THR A 586 19.51 27.53 0.49
N ASP A 587 19.31 28.61 -0.27
CA ASP A 587 19.92 29.92 0.04
C ASP A 587 19.20 30.54 1.28
N ARG A 588 19.81 31.54 1.95
CA ARG A 588 19.44 32.13 3.26
C ARG A 588 17.98 32.06 3.72
N PHE A 589 17.81 31.92 5.04
CA PHE A 589 16.52 31.92 5.76
C PHE A 589 15.76 33.28 5.75
N ASP A 590 16.37 34.37 5.26
CA ASP A 590 15.87 35.74 5.44
C ASP A 590 14.80 36.18 4.40
N GLY A 591 14.43 35.33 3.42
CA GLY A 591 13.45 35.62 2.36
C GLY A 591 12.26 34.66 2.32
N PRO A 592 11.20 34.94 1.53
CA PRO A 592 10.10 34.00 1.32
C PRO A 592 10.64 32.66 0.81
N MET A 593 10.43 31.61 1.62
CA MET A 593 11.06 30.29 1.54
C MET A 593 10.98 29.58 0.17
N GLU A 594 10.01 29.95 -0.66
CA GLU A 594 9.68 29.26 -1.92
C GLU A 594 10.61 29.61 -3.10
N GLU A 595 11.45 30.66 -2.99
CA GLU A 595 12.24 31.17 -4.13
C GLU A 595 13.68 30.63 -4.20
N CYS A 596 14.17 29.89 -3.18
CA CYS A 596 15.60 29.61 -3.02
C CYS A 596 16.02 28.13 -2.99
N ALA A 597 15.10 27.17 -3.07
CA ALA A 597 15.44 25.75 -3.03
C ALA A 597 15.88 25.22 -4.40
N LYS A 598 17.08 24.63 -4.47
CA LYS A 598 17.62 23.94 -5.65
C LYS A 598 17.74 22.47 -5.33
N VAL A 599 17.11 21.62 -6.14
CA VAL A 599 17.15 20.17 -5.96
C VAL A 599 17.89 19.56 -7.13
N ARG A 600 18.89 18.75 -6.83
CA ARG A 600 19.72 18.08 -7.81
C ARG A 600 19.70 16.57 -7.59
N TYR A 601 19.90 15.81 -8.65
CA TYR A 601 20.00 14.36 -8.58
C TYR A 601 21.13 13.81 -9.43
N ALA A 602 21.56 12.59 -9.12
CA ALA A 602 22.44 11.79 -9.96
C ALA A 602 22.29 10.31 -9.66
N PHE A 603 22.45 9.46 -10.68
CA PHE A 603 22.59 8.03 -10.49
C PHE A 603 24.07 7.67 -10.50
N VAL A 604 24.52 6.95 -9.48
CA VAL A 604 25.94 6.68 -9.21
C VAL A 604 26.19 5.19 -9.12
N SER A 605 27.18 4.71 -9.87
CA SER A 605 27.75 3.35 -9.78
C SER A 605 29.27 3.46 -9.64
N ALA A 606 29.92 2.43 -9.10
CA ALA A 606 31.37 2.31 -9.19
C ALA A 606 31.78 1.81 -10.57
N ALA A 607 32.92 2.25 -11.06
CA ALA A 607 33.61 1.62 -12.18
C ALA A 607 34.26 0.31 -11.70
N PRO A 608 34.43 -0.69 -12.57
CA PRO A 608 35.23 -1.86 -12.26
C PRO A 608 36.65 -1.44 -11.82
N PRO A 609 37.22 -2.06 -10.77
CA PRO A 609 38.59 -1.78 -10.36
C PRO A 609 39.55 -2.12 -11.51
N THR A 610 40.62 -1.35 -11.64
CA THR A 610 41.70 -1.69 -12.57
C THR A 610 42.52 -2.86 -12.03
N ASP A 611 43.29 -3.56 -12.88
CA ASP A 611 44.12 -4.71 -12.46
C ASP A 611 45.12 -4.38 -11.34
N THR A 612 45.41 -3.10 -11.12
CA THR A 612 46.33 -2.60 -10.09
C THR A 612 45.65 -2.16 -8.79
N GLU A 613 44.32 -2.13 -8.74
CA GLU A 613 43.55 -1.67 -7.59
C GLU A 613 43.12 -2.85 -6.72
N ASP A 614 43.22 -2.70 -5.39
CA ASP A 614 42.68 -3.66 -4.43
C ASP A 614 41.36 -3.11 -3.84
N PRO A 615 40.19 -3.57 -4.34
CA PRO A 615 38.90 -3.10 -3.87
C PRO A 615 38.56 -3.56 -2.44
N THR A 616 39.38 -4.44 -1.84
CA THR A 616 39.17 -4.92 -0.46
C THR A 616 39.73 -3.97 0.59
N LEU A 617 40.60 -3.03 0.20
CA LEU A 617 41.14 -2.02 1.11
C LEU A 617 40.06 -1.02 1.51
N ASP A 618 39.94 -0.71 2.81
CA ASP A 618 38.98 0.28 3.29
C ASP A 618 39.26 1.70 2.79
N SER A 619 40.51 2.01 2.46
CA SER A 619 40.92 3.27 1.85
C SER A 619 40.65 3.36 0.35
N TYR A 620 40.17 2.28 -0.29
CA TYR A 620 39.89 2.27 -1.72
C TYR A 620 38.67 3.15 -2.03
N VAL A 621 38.87 4.16 -2.88
CA VAL A 621 37.79 4.98 -3.43
C VAL A 621 37.67 4.64 -4.91
N PRO A 622 36.56 4.04 -5.36
CA PRO A 622 36.40 3.70 -6.76
C PRO A 622 36.25 4.96 -7.61
N LYS A 623 36.58 4.84 -8.89
CA LYS A 623 36.14 5.83 -9.88
C LYS A 623 34.63 5.74 -10.05
N PHE A 624 33.92 6.86 -9.91
CA PHE A 624 32.47 6.89 -10.04
C PHE A 624 32.01 7.02 -11.50
N ILE A 625 30.98 6.26 -11.85
CA ILE A 625 30.15 6.39 -13.05
C ILE A 625 28.90 7.15 -12.62
N ILE A 626 28.69 8.33 -13.21
CA ILE A 626 27.53 9.19 -12.91
C ILE A 626 26.70 9.29 -14.18
N ARG A 627 25.39 9.08 -14.03
CA ARG A 627 24.42 9.06 -15.13
C ARG A 627 23.19 9.89 -14.82
N ASP A 628 22.55 10.33 -15.89
CA ASP A 628 21.18 10.84 -15.82
C ASP A 628 20.16 9.70 -15.75
N PHE A 629 18.88 10.07 -15.65
CA PHE A 629 17.80 9.08 -15.57
C PHE A 629 17.66 8.22 -16.84
N ARG A 630 17.88 8.80 -18.03
CA ARG A 630 17.70 8.07 -19.29
C ARG A 630 18.81 7.05 -19.48
N GLU A 631 20.05 7.43 -19.21
CA GLU A 631 21.19 6.51 -19.29
C GLU A 631 21.11 5.40 -18.21
N LEU A 632 20.46 5.65 -17.07
CA LEU A 632 20.10 4.60 -16.11
C LEU A 632 19.09 3.61 -16.72
N LEU A 633 17.96 4.13 -17.26
CA LEU A 633 16.92 3.30 -17.84
C LEU A 633 17.45 2.42 -18.97
N ASP A 634 18.23 2.99 -19.88
CA ASP A 634 18.84 2.29 -21.01
C ASP A 634 19.73 1.13 -20.55
N SER A 635 20.30 1.22 -19.34
CA SER A 635 21.16 0.18 -18.77
C SER A 635 20.47 -0.84 -17.87
N THR A 636 19.25 -0.55 -17.40
CA THR A 636 18.60 -1.34 -16.34
C THR A 636 17.31 -1.99 -16.82
N ILE A 637 16.57 -1.34 -17.73
CA ILE A 637 15.29 -1.82 -18.23
C ILE A 637 15.49 -2.23 -19.69
N PRO A 638 15.45 -3.53 -20.04
CA PRO A 638 15.67 -3.97 -21.42
C PRO A 638 14.48 -3.69 -22.34
N ASP A 639 13.26 -3.61 -21.80
CA ASP A 639 12.04 -3.41 -22.58
C ASP A 639 11.82 -1.92 -22.91
N THR A 640 11.73 -1.60 -24.20
CA THR A 640 11.60 -0.21 -24.68
C THR A 640 10.24 0.40 -24.36
N SER A 641 9.16 -0.40 -24.26
CA SER A 641 7.84 0.10 -23.89
C SER A 641 7.82 0.53 -22.43
N ASP A 642 8.35 -0.32 -21.54
CA ASP A 642 8.53 -0.01 -20.12
C ASP A 642 9.40 1.22 -19.93
N GLN A 643 10.54 1.33 -20.65
CA GLN A 643 11.39 2.52 -20.61
C GLN A 643 10.62 3.81 -20.93
N GLN A 644 9.80 3.81 -21.98
CA GLN A 644 9.02 4.98 -22.39
C GLN A 644 7.96 5.36 -21.35
N GLN A 645 7.27 4.35 -20.78
CA GLN A 645 6.30 4.57 -19.71
C GLN A 645 6.96 5.16 -18.47
N ILE A 646 8.06 4.54 -18.01
CA ILE A 646 8.80 5.00 -16.83
C ILE A 646 9.37 6.40 -17.06
N LEU A 647 9.92 6.69 -18.24
CA LEU A 647 10.44 8.01 -18.60
C LEU A 647 9.33 9.07 -18.59
N LYS A 648 8.14 8.75 -19.09
CA LYS A 648 6.97 9.64 -19.02
C LYS A 648 6.60 9.94 -17.58
N ILE A 649 6.61 8.94 -16.70
CA ILE A 649 6.28 9.12 -15.28
C ILE A 649 7.35 9.93 -14.56
N TRP A 650 8.62 9.65 -14.80
CA TRP A 650 9.73 10.45 -14.27
C TRP A 650 9.62 11.90 -14.71
N ASN A 651 9.43 12.16 -16.01
CA ASN A 651 9.28 13.51 -16.52
C ASN A 651 8.12 14.25 -15.86
N ARG A 652 6.98 13.58 -15.62
CA ARG A 652 5.85 14.14 -14.87
C ARG A 652 6.18 14.38 -13.39
N ALA A 653 6.91 13.46 -12.77
CA ALA A 653 7.31 13.54 -11.37
C ALA A 653 8.27 14.69 -11.11
N VAL A 654 9.17 14.97 -12.06
CA VAL A 654 10.19 16.03 -11.95
C VAL A 654 9.79 17.33 -12.65
N GLU A 655 8.61 17.36 -13.28
CA GLU A 655 8.07 18.58 -13.89
C GLU A 655 7.85 19.62 -12.79
N PRO A 656 8.49 20.81 -12.90
CA PRO A 656 8.40 21.81 -11.85
C PRO A 656 6.96 22.27 -11.63
N ILE A 657 6.51 22.31 -10.38
CA ILE A 657 5.29 23.09 -10.01
C ILE A 657 5.54 24.58 -10.33
N THR A 658 6.77 25.05 -10.12
CA THR A 658 7.25 26.39 -10.48
C THR A 658 8.63 26.31 -11.15
N PRO A 659 8.91 27.09 -12.21
CA PRO A 659 10.18 26.99 -12.97
C PRO A 659 11.46 27.09 -12.13
N SER A 660 11.40 27.72 -10.95
CA SER A 660 12.52 27.84 -10.00
C SER A 660 12.88 26.52 -9.31
N LEU A 661 11.95 25.55 -9.21
CA LEU A 661 12.12 24.28 -8.50
C LEU A 661 12.42 23.09 -9.43
N ALA A 662 12.80 23.33 -10.68
CA ALA A 662 13.10 22.25 -11.62
C ALA A 662 14.23 21.35 -11.10
N LEU A 663 13.99 20.04 -11.06
CA LEU A 663 15.02 19.06 -10.69
C LEU A 663 16.13 19.06 -11.75
N LYS A 664 17.38 19.25 -11.32
CA LYS A 664 18.54 19.31 -12.22
C LYS A 664 19.49 18.15 -12.00
N LEU A 665 20.19 17.75 -13.06
CA LEU A 665 21.31 16.82 -12.90
C LEU A 665 22.41 17.52 -12.07
N SER A 666 22.94 16.81 -11.07
CA SER A 666 24.04 17.29 -10.23
C SER A 666 25.35 17.29 -11.01
N GLY A 667 26.22 18.24 -10.68
CA GLY A 667 27.57 18.31 -11.24
C GLY A 667 28.42 17.12 -10.78
N ARG A 668 29.30 16.63 -11.66
CA ARG A 668 30.15 15.47 -11.36
C ARG A 668 30.96 15.65 -10.07
N GLN A 669 31.54 16.83 -9.85
CA GLN A 669 32.40 17.03 -8.69
C GLN A 669 31.59 17.11 -7.39
N GLU A 670 30.39 17.69 -7.43
CA GLU A 670 29.47 17.69 -6.28
C GLU A 670 29.09 16.27 -5.85
N VAL A 671 28.73 15.41 -6.81
CA VAL A 671 28.39 14.00 -6.51
C VAL A 671 29.61 13.24 -6.00
N GLU A 672 30.77 13.38 -6.63
CA GLU A 672 32.00 12.72 -6.15
C GLU A 672 32.37 13.18 -4.73
N SER A 673 32.19 14.47 -4.44
CA SER A 673 32.40 15.06 -3.12
C SER A 673 31.42 14.51 -2.07
N LEU A 674 30.14 14.33 -2.41
CA LEU A 674 29.15 13.64 -1.56
C LEU A 674 29.57 12.20 -1.26
N MET A 675 29.96 11.44 -2.28
CA MET A 675 30.30 10.02 -2.13
C MET A 675 31.56 9.82 -1.28
N ARG A 676 32.57 10.67 -1.42
CA ARG A 676 33.75 10.67 -0.54
C ARG A 676 33.39 11.07 0.88
N ALA A 677 32.56 12.09 1.06
CA ALA A 677 32.18 12.54 2.39
C ALA A 677 31.39 11.49 3.19
N LEU A 678 30.48 10.76 2.53
CA LEU A 678 29.52 9.88 3.21
C LEU A 678 29.84 8.39 3.12
N ILE A 679 30.28 7.90 1.94
CA ILE A 679 30.45 6.46 1.70
C ILE A 679 31.91 6.04 1.84
N TYR A 680 32.84 6.90 1.43
CA TYR A 680 34.27 6.63 1.45
C TYR A 680 35.02 7.72 2.22
N PRO A 681 34.68 7.96 3.50
CA PRO A 681 35.33 9.00 4.27
C PRO A 681 36.83 8.72 4.33
N VAL A 682 37.62 9.74 4.00
CA VAL A 682 39.07 9.70 4.23
C VAL A 682 39.25 9.74 5.73
N ASN A 683 39.30 8.58 6.39
CA ASN A 683 39.61 8.51 7.81
C ASN A 683 40.94 9.23 8.05
N ASP A 684 40.94 10.25 8.91
CA ASP A 684 42.12 10.64 9.66
C ASP A 684 42.19 9.65 10.83
N PRO A 685 43.11 8.67 10.85
CA PRO A 685 43.10 7.54 11.79
C PRO A 685 43.34 7.94 13.28
N GLY A 686 43.24 9.22 13.65
CA GLY A 686 43.65 9.75 14.95
C GLY A 686 42.56 10.00 16.01
N GLU A 687 41.26 10.07 15.68
CA GLU A 687 40.26 10.59 16.64
C GLU A 687 39.36 9.56 17.36
N PHE A 688 39.27 8.31 16.91
CA PHE A 688 38.36 7.33 17.53
C PHE A 688 38.93 6.54 18.72
N GLU A 689 40.23 6.65 19.05
CA GLU A 689 40.80 5.97 20.22
C GLU A 689 40.56 6.69 21.57
N ASN A 690 40.03 7.92 21.60
CA ASN A 690 39.88 8.70 22.85
C ASN A 690 38.51 8.60 23.54
N SER A 691 37.61 7.71 23.12
CA SER A 691 36.32 7.51 23.83
C SER A 691 36.42 6.61 25.09
N GLY A 692 37.62 6.17 25.47
CA GLY A 692 37.87 5.30 26.63
C GLY A 692 38.06 5.99 27.99
N LEU A 693 37.97 7.33 28.09
CA LEU A 693 38.18 8.06 29.35
C LEU A 693 36.91 8.77 29.81
N ILE A 694 35.90 7.98 30.22
CA ILE A 694 34.92 8.44 31.21
C ILE A 694 35.64 8.43 32.55
N SER A 695 36.17 9.59 32.94
CA SER A 695 36.70 9.83 34.26
C SER A 695 35.58 9.71 35.29
N SER A 696 35.85 8.91 36.31
CA SER A 696 35.16 8.86 37.59
C SER A 696 35.05 10.27 38.19
N ILE A 697 33.85 10.84 38.19
CA ILE A 697 33.49 11.93 39.09
C ILE A 697 33.08 11.29 40.42
N SER A 698 34.00 11.31 41.39
CA SER A 698 33.69 11.04 42.79
C SER A 698 32.83 12.19 43.31
N ILE A 699 31.70 11.83 43.90
CA ILE A 699 30.85 12.74 44.69
C ILE A 699 31.49 12.89 46.07
N ASP A 700 31.87 14.13 46.40
CA ASP A 700 31.90 14.67 47.77
C ASP A 700 31.00 15.92 47.78
#